data_AF-A0A0H2KMF8-F1
#
_entry.id   AF-A0A0H2KMF8-F1
#
_cell.length_a   1.000
_cell.length_b   1.000
_cell.length_c   1.000
_cell.angle_alpha   90.00
_cell.angle_beta   90.00
_cell.angle_gamma   90.00
#
_symmetry.space_group_name_H-M   'P 1'
#
loop_
_entity.id
_entity.type
_entity.pdbx_description
1 polymer ?
#
loop_
_entity_poly.entity_id
_entity_poly.type
_entity_poly.pdbx_seq_one_letter_code
_entity_poly.pdbx_strand_id
1 'polypeptide(L)'
;MSRRSRRCATAAAAALSLLATLTLAATPAWSSPGPAAGSSAADPPGGEPVVVSLDDFDGYGDDAALSSLYPRNTNGGTNTATLVDSPFDAEGEDLGSAMRFDYAFTNGYSGRSRAVDGYWPGLQAVELWITNGTPGQDVLLQLSDGASFEAHLNDVAGFDPTSTEAQRVRVPIEDFRPKSGTGTLRTSGITSFALYVNQVGAGTGGTIVVDEIDLLFDVAPPVPEVTFPVTELRTDGAGNLLTLLAEHAVVPDGARAVQATWTSDDQAVLRDATRPEPKGDFRAEGRVGVDLHQVRLFVPAEDGGAGTTFAVDVDTHLEVEVTDLPAPVDVVDYLDAITGTGMLSAMHHDQSYANPAANDVLHQRVANEFGVYPALYSADFLTGQTVPYRENMVDEVRRQWDAGNLVQIMFHVSPPQYTVAQEVQGGWGGDQAHETLPSPNRIYSFLYEDQWDELLTDGTALNENWKLRLDEYARLLQPLEDAGVTVMLRPFHEMNQHVFWWGGRPGLDGSAGLYRMVHDYLEQEKGLSNIVWVWNVQDLPDDYGFADGDPKFDRYEGLEGGLPEYDANDWSSFSPGADYYDVLSVDFYDVEGYAPRHYEQAQRIAQRDGKPMIVGETFVFPTQDEIAAQPDWSLAMPWGVRTWNYNTPQAMATFYEHSIGAAGLPRFTTRDNTATPTATDARVVGVVNPHGYEVAALAVRYSAPLPAGELDPAAFAVRADLDGPTPETSSDGPRTVVRAFTAAGPDGAGSPGQEPAPGAWVVLELDTSDANAAGTFYSGTTQTYDLAAAYSVTQVADLSVGATTVPASLDPVAASAVDTPVVDEYEAGTWAGPGDAFRYRLFTPHAYREAPDDDTLYPLVLTLHGTGETGTDNAVQLLGNQLSVAFAAPERQASDPAFVLSPQRAPDQDWLTPSGREALVGMVKDLLDRYPVDPDRVYLTGLSRGSRASWPLLAEDGDLFAGALLVAGGESAELTAQIADLPVWVHHAIDDPTAPYGLTLTALEGLEHAGAVVTRGEWAGNLPRDAAAARAQALWDEARAAGSDVLHTAYSPGTTGTPDRLAYPHSSWIPTYANPVVLDWLFAQSRDGDPAVSVEASARCLAGKAYVAVRATNDGGAPVGVTLTTPYGSRTYSAVAPGVSAYQSFASRATAFPAGTATVTVTAGDGITTLDAPYDATTCG
;
A
#
# COMPACT_ATOMS: atom_id res chain seq x y z
N MET A 1 -27.50 45.26 38.48
CA MET A 1 -28.44 46.14 39.22
C MET A 1 -28.93 47.27 38.31
N SER A 2 -30.21 47.66 38.40
CA SER A 2 -30.72 49.03 38.16
C SER A 2 -30.25 49.87 36.93
N ARG A 3 -31.16 50.00 35.92
CA ARG A 3 -31.53 51.26 35.19
C ARG A 3 -30.50 51.83 34.19
N ARG A 4 -30.85 52.46 33.05
CA ARG A 4 -32.11 52.96 32.40
C ARG A 4 -31.77 53.25 30.90
N SER A 5 -32.68 53.41 29.92
CA SER A 5 -34.06 52.92 29.68
C SER A 5 -34.68 53.56 28.41
N ARG A 6 -35.48 52.80 27.64
CA ARG A 6 -36.62 53.27 26.79
C ARG A 6 -36.24 54.07 25.50
N ARG A 7 -37.02 54.08 24.40
CA ARG A 7 -38.42 53.62 24.17
C ARG A 7 -38.73 53.38 22.66
N CYS A 8 -39.47 52.29 22.37
CA CYS A 8 -40.71 52.15 21.54
C CYS A 8 -41.04 53.08 20.34
N ALA A 9 -41.81 52.67 19.32
CA ALA A 9 -42.30 51.34 18.86
C ALA A 9 -43.19 51.46 17.58
N THR A 10 -43.43 50.32 16.90
CA THR A 10 -44.66 49.91 16.17
C THR A 10 -45.20 50.70 14.94
N ALA A 11 -45.09 50.02 13.78
CA ALA A 11 -46.20 49.46 12.98
C ALA A 11 -47.03 50.28 11.95
N ALA A 12 -46.95 49.79 10.69
CA ALA A 12 -48.05 49.33 9.83
C ALA A 12 -48.96 50.29 9.00
N ALA A 13 -49.04 49.92 7.71
CA ALA A 13 -50.24 49.87 6.85
C ALA A 13 -50.88 51.14 6.23
N ALA A 14 -50.46 51.41 4.99
CA ALA A 14 -51.29 51.34 3.76
C ALA A 14 -52.28 52.45 3.33
N ALA A 15 -52.41 52.52 1.98
CA ALA A 15 -53.62 52.77 1.17
C ALA A 15 -53.93 54.18 0.60
N LEU A 16 -53.82 54.27 -0.75
CA LEU A 16 -54.82 54.80 -1.70
C LEU A 16 -55.12 56.34 -1.75
N SER A 17 -55.51 56.99 -2.86
CA SER A 17 -55.70 56.59 -4.28
C SER A 17 -55.98 57.80 -5.23
N LEU A 18 -56.33 57.50 -6.51
CA LEU A 18 -56.81 58.33 -7.64
C LEU A 18 -55.75 59.15 -8.44
N LEU A 19 -55.60 59.07 -9.78
CA LEU A 19 -56.53 59.15 -10.96
C LEU A 19 -56.84 60.59 -11.39
N ALA A 20 -56.89 60.99 -12.68
CA ALA A 20 -56.74 60.32 -14.01
C ALA A 20 -56.40 61.42 -15.09
N THR A 21 -56.19 61.24 -16.42
CA THR A 21 -56.25 60.15 -17.44
C THR A 21 -55.32 60.58 -18.64
N LEU A 22 -55.40 60.29 -19.97
CA LEU A 22 -56.34 59.65 -20.93
C LEU A 22 -55.59 59.06 -22.17
N THR A 23 -55.66 57.74 -22.36
CA THR A 23 -55.86 56.96 -23.63
C THR A 23 -55.03 57.13 -24.92
N LEU A 24 -54.46 55.98 -25.38
CA LEU A 24 -54.44 55.39 -26.76
C LEU A 24 -53.84 56.21 -27.95
N ALA A 25 -53.23 55.61 -28.99
CA ALA A 25 -53.36 54.24 -29.52
C ALA A 25 -52.18 53.76 -30.41
N ALA A 26 -52.28 52.49 -30.83
CA ALA A 26 -51.71 51.85 -32.04
C ALA A 26 -50.22 51.42 -32.06
N THR A 27 -50.02 50.21 -32.60
CA THR A 27 -48.73 49.59 -32.96
C THR A 27 -48.38 49.87 -34.43
N PRO A 28 -47.18 49.46 -34.85
CA PRO A 28 -47.06 48.68 -36.08
C PRO A 28 -46.37 47.33 -35.82
N ALA A 29 -46.88 46.27 -36.45
CA ALA A 29 -46.14 45.01 -36.59
C ALA A 29 -45.34 45.05 -37.89
N TRP A 30 -44.11 44.52 -37.87
CA TRP A 30 -43.34 44.18 -39.08
C TRP A 30 -42.90 42.72 -39.00
N SER A 31 -42.84 42.07 -40.17
CA SER A 31 -42.82 40.61 -40.32
C SER A 31 -41.43 40.04 -40.55
N SER A 32 -41.23 38.80 -40.10
CA SER A 32 -40.08 37.96 -40.45
C SER A 32 -39.94 37.79 -41.97
N PRO A 33 -38.71 37.79 -42.51
CA PRO A 33 -38.38 37.12 -43.77
C PRO A 33 -37.82 35.70 -43.50
N GLY A 34 -38.29 34.71 -44.26
CA GLY A 34 -37.62 33.42 -44.38
C GLY A 34 -36.43 33.48 -45.37
N PRO A 35 -35.62 32.42 -45.48
CA PRO A 35 -34.35 32.46 -46.18
C PRO A 35 -34.49 32.53 -47.71
N ALA A 36 -33.55 33.22 -48.35
CA ALA A 36 -33.30 33.18 -49.79
C ALA A 36 -31.79 33.23 -50.04
N ALA A 37 -31.22 32.23 -50.72
CA ALA A 37 -29.81 32.20 -51.08
C ALA A 37 -29.54 33.06 -52.34
N GLY A 38 -28.43 33.82 -52.37
CA GLY A 38 -28.09 34.59 -53.57
C GLY A 38 -26.89 35.55 -53.47
N SER A 39 -25.69 35.02 -53.78
CA SER A 39 -24.54 35.69 -54.41
C SER A 39 -23.79 36.86 -53.74
N SER A 40 -22.46 36.77 -53.90
CA SER A 40 -21.41 37.83 -53.89
C SER A 40 -21.17 38.63 -52.60
N ALA A 41 -19.91 38.55 -52.13
CA ALA A 41 -19.35 39.43 -51.12
C ALA A 41 -19.26 40.89 -51.60
N ALA A 42 -19.31 41.81 -50.64
CA ALA A 42 -18.91 43.21 -50.74
C ALA A 42 -18.47 43.67 -49.35
N ASP A 43 -17.36 44.41 -49.26
CA ASP A 43 -16.67 44.66 -48.00
C ASP A 43 -17.44 45.60 -47.05
N PRO A 44 -17.38 45.39 -45.71
CA PRO A 44 -17.78 46.38 -44.73
C PRO A 44 -16.75 47.54 -44.66
N PRO A 45 -17.12 48.72 -44.11
CA PRO A 45 -16.40 49.96 -44.42
C PRO A 45 -15.31 50.37 -43.42
N GLY A 46 -14.05 50.17 -43.79
CA GLY A 46 -13.03 51.23 -43.70
C GLY A 46 -12.64 51.75 -42.30
N GLY A 47 -12.58 50.88 -41.30
CA GLY A 47 -11.66 51.01 -40.16
C GLY A 47 -10.55 49.96 -40.31
N GLU A 48 -9.36 50.23 -39.77
CA GLU A 48 -8.37 49.17 -39.55
C GLU A 48 -8.76 48.40 -38.27
N PRO A 49 -8.64 47.06 -38.25
CA PRO A 49 -9.00 46.27 -37.09
C PRO A 49 -8.08 46.63 -35.91
N VAL A 50 -8.62 46.55 -34.69
CA VAL A 50 -7.79 46.59 -33.49
C VAL A 50 -7.01 45.28 -33.42
N VAL A 51 -5.68 45.41 -33.40
CA VAL A 51 -4.74 44.30 -33.28
C VAL A 51 -4.28 44.19 -31.83
N VAL A 52 -4.25 42.97 -31.29
CA VAL A 52 -3.65 42.64 -30.00
C VAL A 52 -2.77 41.41 -30.20
N SER A 53 -1.44 41.54 -30.08
CA SER A 53 -0.57 40.37 -30.16
C SER A 53 -0.80 39.43 -28.97
N LEU A 54 -0.94 38.14 -29.26
CA LEU A 54 -0.95 37.05 -28.28
C LEU A 54 0.48 36.58 -27.99
N ASP A 55 1.33 36.54 -29.01
CA ASP A 55 2.76 36.21 -28.91
C ASP A 55 3.53 36.81 -30.10
N ASP A 56 4.58 37.60 -29.79
CA ASP A 56 5.56 38.18 -30.71
C ASP A 56 6.92 37.44 -30.64
N PHE A 57 7.04 36.41 -29.79
CA PHE A 57 8.24 35.62 -29.50
C PHE A 57 9.53 36.37 -29.09
N ASP A 58 9.53 37.70 -29.04
CA ASP A 58 10.69 38.54 -28.69
C ASP A 58 10.91 38.61 -27.16
N GLY A 59 9.89 38.29 -26.36
CA GLY A 59 9.96 38.26 -24.89
C GLY A 59 10.73 37.09 -24.27
N TYR A 60 11.14 36.08 -25.05
CA TYR A 60 11.72 34.84 -24.51
C TYR A 60 13.25 34.88 -24.38
N GLY A 61 13.77 34.54 -23.19
CA GLY A 61 15.22 34.52 -22.94
C GLY A 61 15.98 33.34 -23.55
N ASP A 62 15.32 32.19 -23.75
CA ASP A 62 15.88 30.99 -24.41
C ASP A 62 14.79 29.97 -24.82
N ASP A 63 15.21 28.90 -25.51
CA ASP A 63 14.36 27.77 -25.94
C ASP A 63 13.63 27.05 -24.80
N ALA A 64 14.15 27.13 -23.56
CA ALA A 64 13.56 26.48 -22.40
C ALA A 64 12.43 27.33 -21.80
N ALA A 65 12.58 28.66 -21.78
CA ALA A 65 11.49 29.59 -21.50
C ALA A 65 10.33 29.41 -22.51
N LEU A 66 10.66 29.39 -23.82
CA LEU A 66 9.68 29.12 -24.88
C LEU A 66 9.01 27.76 -24.70
N SER A 67 9.78 26.70 -24.43
CA SER A 67 9.24 25.35 -24.21
C SER A 67 8.46 25.18 -22.90
N SER A 68 8.67 26.06 -21.91
CA SER A 68 7.90 26.06 -20.65
C SER A 68 6.54 26.72 -20.80
N LEU A 69 6.41 27.71 -21.70
CA LEU A 69 5.13 28.37 -21.99
C LEU A 69 4.35 27.68 -23.13
N TYR A 70 5.04 27.06 -24.09
CA TYR A 70 4.48 26.13 -25.08
C TYR A 70 4.93 24.68 -24.82
N PRO A 71 4.44 24.01 -23.76
CA PRO A 71 4.69 22.59 -23.52
C PRO A 71 4.20 21.71 -24.69
N ARG A 72 4.96 20.63 -24.93
CA ARG A 72 4.64 19.60 -25.93
C ARG A 72 3.45 18.75 -25.49
N ASN A 73 2.50 18.53 -26.39
CA ASN A 73 1.51 17.46 -26.23
C ASN A 73 2.23 16.10 -26.31
N THR A 74 2.22 15.35 -25.21
CA THR A 74 2.95 14.09 -25.04
C THR A 74 2.28 12.88 -25.72
N ASN A 75 0.96 12.96 -25.96
CA ASN A 75 0.18 11.91 -26.62
C ASN A 75 0.39 11.87 -28.15
N GLY A 76 0.85 12.99 -28.71
CA GLY A 76 1.30 13.11 -30.09
C GLY A 76 2.81 12.85 -30.25
N GLY A 77 3.28 13.11 -31.47
CA GLY A 77 4.67 12.94 -31.88
C GLY A 77 5.70 13.76 -31.11
N THR A 78 6.97 13.48 -31.36
CA THR A 78 8.09 14.27 -30.81
C THR A 78 8.18 15.62 -31.52
N ASN A 79 8.55 16.67 -30.80
CA ASN A 79 8.76 18.00 -31.36
C ASN A 79 9.63 18.90 -30.47
N THR A 80 10.25 19.90 -31.09
CA THR A 80 11.02 20.97 -30.45
C THR A 80 10.51 22.32 -30.92
N ALA A 81 10.34 23.25 -29.99
CA ALA A 81 10.20 24.67 -30.27
C ALA A 81 11.55 25.34 -29.94
N THR A 82 12.06 26.16 -30.85
CA THR A 82 13.31 26.90 -30.70
C THR A 82 13.16 28.32 -31.24
N LEU A 83 13.76 29.29 -30.56
CA LEU A 83 13.82 30.67 -31.05
C LEU A 83 14.79 30.76 -32.23
N VAL A 84 14.40 31.51 -33.26
CA VAL A 84 15.24 31.85 -34.42
C VAL A 84 15.00 33.30 -34.82
N ASP A 85 15.99 33.94 -35.43
CA ASP A 85 15.80 35.23 -36.12
C ASP A 85 14.60 35.12 -37.08
N SER A 86 13.67 36.08 -37.05
CA SER A 86 12.43 35.98 -37.81
C SER A 86 12.69 35.89 -39.33
N PRO A 87 12.12 34.89 -40.04
CA PRO A 87 12.26 34.76 -41.49
C PRO A 87 11.25 35.62 -42.27
N PHE A 88 10.49 36.47 -41.58
CA PHE A 88 9.37 37.24 -42.12
C PHE A 88 9.76 38.71 -42.38
N ASP A 89 9.08 39.36 -43.33
CA ASP A 89 9.37 40.74 -43.77
C ASP A 89 8.05 41.51 -43.89
N ALA A 90 7.75 42.33 -42.89
CA ALA A 90 6.58 43.22 -42.87
C ALA A 90 6.96 44.59 -43.42
N GLU A 91 6.75 44.80 -44.72
CA GLU A 91 7.01 46.05 -45.47
C GLU A 91 8.45 46.61 -45.37
N GLY A 92 9.43 45.80 -44.94
CA GLY A 92 10.82 46.19 -44.73
C GLY A 92 11.23 46.40 -43.27
N GLU A 93 10.38 46.03 -42.30
CA GLU A 93 10.70 46.05 -40.86
C GLU A 93 11.16 44.68 -40.35
N ASP A 94 12.03 44.72 -39.34
CA ASP A 94 12.70 43.56 -38.72
C ASP A 94 11.85 43.07 -37.54
N LEU A 95 11.27 41.87 -37.67
CA LEU A 95 10.30 41.29 -36.72
C LEU A 95 10.97 40.53 -35.57
N GLY A 96 12.29 40.63 -35.39
CA GLY A 96 12.97 40.09 -34.21
C GLY A 96 13.04 38.56 -34.21
N SER A 97 12.25 37.91 -33.35
CA SER A 97 12.34 36.49 -33.03
C SER A 97 11.09 35.73 -33.47
N ALA A 98 11.25 34.49 -33.95
CA ALA A 98 10.13 33.62 -34.33
C ALA A 98 10.25 32.22 -33.71
N MET A 99 9.11 31.53 -33.50
CA MET A 99 9.11 30.13 -33.07
C MET A 99 9.30 29.20 -34.27
N ARG A 100 10.47 28.56 -34.36
CA ARG A 100 10.68 27.38 -35.20
C ARG A 100 10.13 26.14 -34.48
N PHE A 101 9.21 25.44 -35.13
CA PHE A 101 8.62 24.18 -34.67
C PHE A 101 9.03 23.01 -35.57
N ASP A 102 9.99 22.22 -35.11
CA ASP A 102 10.39 20.94 -35.72
C ASP A 102 9.59 19.79 -35.11
N TYR A 103 9.02 18.92 -35.94
CA TYR A 103 8.16 17.82 -35.49
C TYR A 103 8.44 16.50 -36.22
N ALA A 104 8.19 15.39 -35.53
CA ALA A 104 8.03 14.06 -36.11
C ALA A 104 6.74 13.44 -35.59
N PHE A 105 6.11 12.56 -36.37
CA PHE A 105 4.80 12.01 -36.02
C PHE A 105 4.87 10.79 -35.11
N THR A 106 3.94 10.70 -34.17
CA THR A 106 3.57 9.48 -33.44
C THR A 106 2.08 9.58 -33.18
N ASN A 107 1.33 8.50 -33.37
CA ASN A 107 -0.14 8.49 -33.29
C ASN A 107 -0.85 9.45 -34.28
N GLY A 108 -0.20 9.83 -35.38
CA GLY A 108 -0.82 10.58 -36.49
C GLY A 108 -0.83 12.11 -36.35
N TYR A 109 -0.24 12.69 -35.31
CA TYR A 109 -0.13 14.15 -35.15
C TYR A 109 1.09 14.55 -34.31
N SER A 110 1.37 15.85 -34.19
CA SER A 110 2.34 16.43 -33.25
C SER A 110 1.95 17.90 -32.98
N GLY A 111 2.21 18.43 -31.78
CA GLY A 111 1.85 19.82 -31.46
C GLY A 111 2.30 20.32 -30.09
N ARG A 112 2.02 21.60 -29.85
CA ARG A 112 2.31 22.36 -28.63
C ARG A 112 1.16 23.31 -28.29
N SER A 113 0.95 23.55 -27.01
CA SER A 113 -0.17 24.35 -26.49
C SER A 113 0.29 25.24 -25.34
N ARG A 114 -0.05 26.52 -25.36
CA ARG A 114 0.11 27.42 -24.21
C ARG A 114 -1.23 27.64 -23.51
N ALA A 115 -1.19 27.77 -22.19
CA ALA A 115 -2.30 28.35 -21.45
C ALA A 115 -2.44 29.84 -21.82
N VAL A 116 -3.67 30.33 -21.82
CA VAL A 116 -4.00 31.76 -22.02
C VAL A 116 -5.16 32.11 -21.08
N ASP A 117 -5.30 33.40 -20.74
CA ASP A 117 -6.46 33.92 -20.01
C ASP A 117 -7.26 34.82 -20.96
N GLY A 118 -7.78 34.19 -22.03
CA GLY A 118 -8.19 34.87 -23.25
C GLY A 118 -9.60 35.43 -23.17
N TYR A 119 -9.73 36.63 -22.60
CA TYR A 119 -10.97 37.40 -22.68
C TYR A 119 -11.03 38.25 -23.97
N TRP A 120 -11.57 37.65 -25.03
CA TRP A 120 -11.56 38.22 -26.39
C TRP A 120 -12.98 38.33 -27.00
N PRO A 121 -13.97 39.00 -26.36
CA PRO A 121 -15.30 39.17 -26.93
C PRO A 121 -15.22 39.95 -28.25
N GLY A 122 -15.94 39.48 -29.28
CA GLY A 122 -15.93 40.14 -30.59
C GLY A 122 -14.61 39.98 -31.38
N LEU A 123 -13.74 39.06 -30.97
CA LEU A 123 -12.63 38.58 -31.79
C LEU A 123 -13.16 38.08 -33.15
N GLN A 124 -12.64 38.64 -34.24
CA GLN A 124 -13.05 38.30 -35.61
C GLN A 124 -12.15 37.24 -36.23
N ALA A 125 -10.85 37.27 -35.93
CA ALA A 125 -9.87 36.32 -36.44
C ALA A 125 -8.63 36.23 -35.54
N VAL A 126 -7.94 35.10 -35.63
CA VAL A 126 -6.51 34.99 -35.29
C VAL A 126 -5.73 35.19 -36.60
N GLU A 127 -4.68 36.01 -36.59
CA GLU A 127 -3.77 36.17 -37.72
C GLU A 127 -2.36 35.76 -37.29
N LEU A 128 -1.56 35.21 -38.21
CA LEU A 128 -0.14 34.90 -37.94
C LEU A 128 0.69 34.89 -39.21
N TRP A 129 2.00 35.09 -39.07
CA TRP A 129 2.98 34.68 -40.07
C TRP A 129 3.31 33.19 -39.94
N ILE A 130 3.44 32.50 -41.07
CA ILE A 130 3.86 31.09 -41.12
C ILE A 130 4.70 30.78 -42.37
N THR A 131 5.74 29.95 -42.21
CA THR A 131 6.39 29.20 -43.32
C THR A 131 6.11 27.70 -43.16
N ASN A 132 5.78 27.02 -44.26
CA ASN A 132 5.61 25.57 -44.26
C ASN A 132 6.81 24.87 -44.89
N GLY A 133 7.77 24.45 -44.05
CA GLY A 133 8.95 23.71 -44.48
C GLY A 133 8.68 22.26 -44.91
N THR A 134 7.44 21.76 -44.81
CA THR A 134 7.05 20.42 -45.30
C THR A 134 5.61 20.43 -45.85
N PRO A 135 5.41 20.99 -47.06
CA PRO A 135 4.08 21.21 -47.63
C PRO A 135 3.25 19.93 -47.79
N GLY A 136 1.93 20.09 -47.71
CA GLY A 136 0.96 18.99 -47.83
C GLY A 136 0.77 18.12 -46.58
N GLN A 137 1.28 18.54 -45.41
CA GLN A 137 0.72 18.13 -44.12
C GLN A 137 -0.47 19.02 -43.74
N ASP A 138 -1.23 18.66 -42.72
CA ASP A 138 -2.40 19.42 -42.24
C ASP A 138 -2.02 20.21 -40.99
N VAL A 139 -1.82 21.52 -41.14
CA VAL A 139 -1.50 22.43 -40.03
C VAL A 139 -2.80 23.03 -39.51
N LEU A 140 -3.02 23.03 -38.20
CA LEU A 140 -4.21 23.62 -37.59
C LEU A 140 -3.89 24.44 -36.35
N LEU A 141 -4.71 25.45 -36.12
CA LEU A 141 -4.80 26.15 -34.84
C LEU A 141 -5.92 25.53 -34.01
N GLN A 142 -5.75 25.52 -32.70
CA GLN A 142 -6.78 25.14 -31.75
C GLN A 142 -6.93 26.20 -30.68
N LEU A 143 -8.17 26.59 -30.41
CA LEU A 143 -8.57 27.41 -29.26
C LEU A 143 -9.45 26.55 -28.35
N SER A 144 -9.26 26.60 -27.04
CA SER A 144 -10.16 25.93 -26.09
C SER A 144 -10.80 26.92 -25.12
N ASP A 145 -12.10 26.80 -24.89
CA ASP A 145 -12.89 27.62 -23.93
C ASP A 145 -13.38 26.81 -22.71
N GLY A 146 -12.78 25.63 -22.51
CA GLY A 146 -13.35 24.52 -21.74
C GLY A 146 -13.79 23.35 -22.63
N ALA A 147 -14.05 23.61 -23.92
CA ALA A 147 -14.04 22.61 -24.99
C ALA A 147 -13.08 23.05 -26.10
N SER A 148 -12.47 22.11 -26.82
CA SER A 148 -11.51 22.42 -27.90
C SER A 148 -12.18 22.62 -29.26
N PHE A 149 -11.79 23.68 -29.94
CA PHE A 149 -12.21 24.04 -31.29
C PHE A 149 -11.00 24.15 -32.21
N GLU A 150 -11.07 23.55 -33.39
CA GLU A 150 -9.95 23.40 -34.32
C GLU A 150 -10.25 24.09 -35.66
N ALA A 151 -9.27 24.83 -36.18
CA ALA A 151 -9.31 25.49 -37.48
C ALA A 151 -8.14 24.99 -38.34
N HIS A 152 -8.45 24.16 -39.34
CA HIS A 152 -7.48 23.59 -40.26
C HIS A 152 -7.02 24.64 -41.28
N LEU A 153 -5.76 25.08 -41.22
CA LEU A 153 -5.23 26.12 -42.11
C LEU A 153 -5.36 25.72 -43.58
N ASN A 154 -5.27 24.43 -43.88
CA ASN A 154 -5.43 23.86 -45.22
C ASN A 154 -6.80 24.16 -45.87
N ASP A 155 -7.83 24.45 -45.07
CA ASP A 155 -9.17 24.85 -45.53
C ASP A 155 -9.42 26.37 -45.42
N VAL A 156 -8.52 27.13 -44.77
CA VAL A 156 -8.65 28.58 -44.55
C VAL A 156 -8.41 29.37 -45.84
N ALA A 157 -9.32 30.30 -46.14
CA ALA A 157 -9.30 31.11 -47.35
C ALA A 157 -8.13 32.13 -47.37
N GLY A 158 -7.01 31.73 -47.96
CA GLY A 158 -5.83 32.59 -48.15
C GLY A 158 -4.50 31.85 -47.97
N PHE A 159 -4.52 30.67 -47.33
CA PHE A 159 -3.35 29.81 -47.19
C PHE A 159 -3.15 28.91 -48.41
N ASP A 160 -1.92 28.79 -48.88
CA ASP A 160 -1.47 27.75 -49.82
C ASP A 160 -0.69 26.67 -49.04
N PRO A 161 -1.32 25.52 -48.73
CA PRO A 161 -0.66 24.43 -48.02
C PRO A 161 0.38 23.68 -48.88
N THR A 162 0.56 24.07 -50.16
CA THR A 162 1.59 23.54 -51.06
C THR A 162 2.82 24.44 -51.18
N SER A 163 2.77 25.68 -50.66
CA SER A 163 3.85 26.66 -50.71
C SER A 163 4.85 26.50 -49.54
N THR A 164 6.13 26.74 -49.80
CA THR A 164 7.19 26.87 -48.77
C THR A 164 7.51 28.32 -48.41
N GLU A 165 6.95 29.29 -49.14
CA GLU A 165 7.18 30.72 -48.93
C GLU A 165 6.49 31.22 -47.65
N ALA A 166 6.90 32.40 -47.17
CA ALA A 166 6.24 33.11 -46.07
C ALA A 166 4.80 33.49 -46.42
N GLN A 167 3.88 33.26 -45.50
CA GLN A 167 2.45 33.56 -45.66
C GLN A 167 1.91 34.22 -44.38
N ARG A 168 1.23 35.36 -44.50
CA ARG A 168 0.44 35.97 -43.42
C ARG A 168 -0.99 35.45 -43.55
N VAL A 169 -1.43 34.63 -42.59
CA VAL A 169 -2.68 33.86 -42.65
C VAL A 169 -3.66 34.37 -41.63
N ARG A 170 -4.83 34.84 -42.10
CA ARG A 170 -5.97 35.22 -41.25
C ARG A 170 -6.94 34.05 -41.14
N VAL A 171 -7.18 33.59 -39.93
CA VAL A 171 -8.09 32.49 -39.58
C VAL A 171 -9.34 33.07 -38.92
N PRO A 172 -10.48 33.16 -39.62
CA PRO A 172 -11.72 33.68 -39.06
C PRO A 172 -12.20 32.84 -37.87
N ILE A 173 -12.80 33.49 -36.86
CA ILE A 173 -13.30 32.79 -35.68
C ILE A 173 -14.43 31.82 -36.02
N GLU A 174 -15.21 32.07 -37.07
CA GLU A 174 -16.19 31.10 -37.53
C GLU A 174 -15.57 29.78 -38.00
N ASP A 175 -14.30 29.72 -38.41
CA ASP A 175 -13.67 28.48 -38.92
C ASP A 175 -13.09 27.58 -37.82
N PHE A 176 -13.07 28.03 -36.57
CA PHE A 176 -12.80 27.17 -35.41
C PHE A 176 -14.04 26.30 -35.11
N ARG A 177 -14.00 25.03 -35.52
CA ARG A 177 -15.12 24.07 -35.35
C ARG A 177 -14.90 23.21 -34.10
N PRO A 178 -15.96 22.83 -33.35
CA PRO A 178 -15.81 21.98 -32.17
C PRO A 178 -15.21 20.63 -32.56
N LYS A 179 -14.12 20.24 -31.90
CA LYS A 179 -13.40 18.97 -32.13
C LYS A 179 -14.30 17.74 -31.96
N SER A 180 -15.28 17.84 -31.07
CA SER A 180 -16.30 16.83 -30.81
C SER A 180 -17.59 17.47 -30.30
N GLY A 181 -18.75 16.93 -30.70
CA GLY A 181 -20.06 17.41 -30.24
C GLY A 181 -20.58 18.61 -31.04
N THR A 182 -21.47 19.40 -30.43
CA THR A 182 -22.14 20.55 -31.06
C THR A 182 -22.08 21.76 -30.14
N GLY A 183 -21.08 22.63 -30.35
CA GLY A 183 -20.88 23.88 -29.62
C GLY A 183 -20.46 25.02 -30.53
N THR A 184 -20.32 26.22 -29.97
CA THR A 184 -19.77 27.41 -30.63
C THR A 184 -18.70 27.99 -29.71
N LEU A 185 -17.54 28.35 -30.26
CA LEU A 185 -16.40 28.85 -29.50
C LEU A 185 -16.77 30.14 -28.75
N ARG A 186 -16.58 30.15 -27.43
CA ARG A 186 -16.73 31.36 -26.61
C ARG A 186 -15.39 32.09 -26.53
N THR A 187 -15.18 33.07 -27.41
CA THR A 187 -13.94 33.88 -27.39
C THR A 187 -13.78 34.72 -26.12
N SER A 188 -14.83 34.85 -25.30
CA SER A 188 -14.86 35.54 -24.00
C SER A 188 -14.40 34.67 -22.81
N GLY A 189 -13.54 33.68 -23.03
CA GLY A 189 -13.13 32.72 -21.99
C GLY A 189 -12.17 31.63 -22.47
N ILE A 190 -11.24 31.97 -23.38
CA ILE A 190 -10.27 31.01 -23.89
C ILE A 190 -9.26 30.64 -22.80
N THR A 191 -9.04 29.34 -22.57
CA THR A 191 -8.10 28.79 -21.58
C THR A 191 -6.80 28.28 -22.21
N SER A 192 -6.79 27.96 -23.52
CA SER A 192 -5.56 27.61 -24.24
C SER A 192 -5.58 27.97 -25.73
N PHE A 193 -4.40 28.27 -26.25
CA PHE A 193 -4.08 28.35 -27.68
C PHE A 193 -3.06 27.26 -28.02
N ALA A 194 -3.25 26.55 -29.13
CA ALA A 194 -2.35 25.50 -29.55
C ALA A 194 -2.13 25.43 -31.06
N LEU A 195 -0.93 24.97 -31.43
CA LEU A 195 -0.47 24.76 -32.79
C LEU A 195 -0.21 23.27 -32.99
N TYR A 196 -0.89 22.68 -33.97
CA TYR A 196 -0.79 21.25 -34.28
C TYR A 196 -0.48 21.04 -35.77
N VAL A 197 0.18 19.92 -36.05
CA VAL A 197 0.29 19.34 -37.39
C VAL A 197 -0.19 17.89 -37.35
N ASN A 198 -1.15 17.56 -38.20
CA ASN A 198 -1.64 16.22 -38.44
C ASN A 198 -0.90 15.56 -39.62
N GLN A 199 -0.72 14.24 -39.52
CA GLN A 199 -0.03 13.43 -40.51
C GLN A 199 -0.91 13.19 -41.74
N VAL A 200 -0.52 13.75 -42.88
CA VAL A 200 -1.18 13.52 -44.17
C VAL A 200 -0.33 12.58 -45.02
N GLY A 201 -0.89 11.42 -45.36
CA GLY A 201 -0.22 10.41 -46.17
C GLY A 201 0.96 9.76 -45.44
N ALA A 202 2.10 9.65 -46.12
CA ALA A 202 3.29 8.95 -45.64
C ALA A 202 4.40 9.88 -45.11
N GLY A 203 4.06 11.13 -44.73
CA GLY A 203 5.00 12.03 -44.06
C GLY A 203 5.44 11.47 -42.71
N THR A 204 6.71 11.69 -42.33
CA THR A 204 7.26 11.20 -41.04
C THR A 204 7.54 12.33 -40.04
N GLY A 205 7.56 13.58 -40.50
CA GLY A 205 7.88 14.78 -39.75
C GLY A 205 8.14 15.95 -40.69
N GLY A 206 8.49 17.11 -40.14
CA GLY A 206 8.74 18.34 -40.87
C GLY A 206 9.12 19.52 -39.98
N THR A 207 9.10 20.71 -40.57
CA THR A 207 9.32 21.99 -39.88
C THR A 207 8.26 23.00 -40.31
N ILE A 208 7.75 23.80 -39.37
CA ILE A 208 7.14 25.11 -39.65
C ILE A 208 7.85 26.18 -38.82
N VAL A 209 7.78 27.44 -39.25
CA VAL A 209 8.13 28.60 -38.40
C VAL A 209 6.90 29.48 -38.33
N VAL A 210 6.56 29.97 -37.14
CA VAL A 210 5.44 30.87 -36.88
C VAL A 210 5.89 32.11 -36.10
N ASP A 211 5.19 33.22 -36.33
CA ASP A 211 5.53 34.53 -35.80
C ASP A 211 4.29 35.46 -35.78
N GLU A 212 4.33 36.54 -35.00
CA GLU A 212 3.29 37.58 -34.86
C GLU A 212 1.86 36.99 -34.76
N ILE A 213 1.57 36.30 -33.66
CA ILE A 213 0.25 35.68 -33.45
C ILE A 213 -0.73 36.76 -32.97
N ASP A 214 -1.35 37.44 -33.93
CA ASP A 214 -2.26 38.57 -33.77
C ASP A 214 -3.71 38.13 -33.48
N LEU A 215 -4.40 38.89 -32.63
CA LEU A 215 -5.84 38.81 -32.36
C LEU A 215 -6.53 40.04 -32.93
N LEU A 216 -7.49 39.85 -33.85
CA LEU A 216 -8.12 40.93 -34.61
C LEU A 216 -9.57 41.20 -34.18
N PHE A 217 -9.86 42.45 -33.83
CA PHE A 217 -11.18 42.90 -33.36
C PHE A 217 -11.72 44.10 -34.17
N ASP A 218 -13.04 44.21 -34.29
CA ASP A 218 -13.69 45.43 -34.82
C ASP A 218 -13.57 46.63 -33.84
N VAL A 219 -13.56 46.34 -32.54
CA VAL A 219 -13.43 47.30 -31.43
C VAL A 219 -12.67 46.60 -30.30
N ALA A 220 -11.77 47.32 -29.63
CA ALA A 220 -11.04 46.78 -28.47
C ALA A 220 -12.03 46.27 -27.39
N PRO A 221 -11.81 45.07 -26.81
CA PRO A 221 -12.67 44.55 -25.76
C PRO A 221 -12.59 45.43 -24.50
N PRO A 222 -13.72 45.84 -23.89
CA PRO A 222 -13.70 46.69 -22.71
C PRO A 222 -13.30 45.87 -21.48
N VAL A 223 -12.08 46.11 -20.97
CA VAL A 223 -11.61 45.53 -19.71
C VAL A 223 -12.12 46.38 -18.52
N PRO A 224 -12.74 45.77 -17.49
CA PRO A 224 -13.08 46.41 -16.23
C PRO A 224 -11.90 47.08 -15.54
N GLU A 225 -12.09 48.28 -14.98
CA GLU A 225 -11.14 48.88 -14.05
C GLU A 225 -11.37 48.35 -12.63
N VAL A 226 -10.28 47.99 -11.94
CA VAL A 226 -10.23 47.76 -10.49
C VAL A 226 -9.51 48.95 -9.86
N THR A 227 -10.12 49.63 -8.88
CA THR A 227 -9.47 50.78 -8.22
C THR A 227 -9.68 50.78 -6.71
N PHE A 228 -8.70 51.32 -5.97
CA PHE A 228 -8.72 51.40 -4.50
C PHE A 228 -8.83 52.85 -4.04
N PRO A 229 -9.93 53.27 -3.38
CA PRO A 229 -10.08 54.64 -2.87
C PRO A 229 -9.08 55.03 -1.78
N VAL A 230 -8.54 54.04 -1.08
CA VAL A 230 -7.46 54.12 -0.09
C VAL A 230 -6.64 52.82 -0.16
N THR A 231 -5.34 52.91 0.12
CA THR A 231 -4.43 51.73 0.16
C THR A 231 -4.07 51.30 1.59
N GLU A 232 -4.26 52.15 2.60
CA GLU A 232 -4.29 51.74 4.00
C GLU A 232 -5.66 51.09 4.29
N LEU A 233 -5.67 49.76 4.43
CA LEU A 233 -6.85 48.95 4.70
C LEU A 233 -6.81 48.39 6.13
N ARG A 234 -7.98 48.11 6.70
CA ARG A 234 -8.09 47.42 7.99
C ARG A 234 -9.30 46.50 7.97
N THR A 235 -9.12 45.26 8.41
CA THR A 235 -10.21 44.33 8.67
C THR A 235 -10.39 44.02 10.15
N ASP A 236 -11.65 43.80 10.51
CA ASP A 236 -12.18 43.41 11.82
C ASP A 236 -13.02 42.16 11.55
N GLY A 237 -12.40 40.98 11.64
CA GLY A 237 -13.03 39.69 11.44
C GLY A 237 -13.02 39.05 10.04
N ALA A 238 -12.50 39.67 8.97
CA ALA A 238 -12.39 38.96 7.68
C ALA A 238 -11.26 37.92 7.69
N GLY A 239 -11.57 36.69 7.27
CA GLY A 239 -10.61 35.58 7.27
C GLY A 239 -9.59 35.61 6.12
N ASN A 240 -9.89 36.29 5.01
CA ASN A 240 -9.12 36.19 3.78
C ASN A 240 -9.09 37.48 2.92
N LEU A 241 -8.13 37.53 2.00
CA LEU A 241 -7.88 38.66 1.10
C LEU A 241 -9.04 38.90 0.12
N LEU A 242 -9.62 37.87 -0.50
CA LEU A 242 -10.72 38.07 -1.47
C LEU A 242 -11.95 38.72 -0.83
N THR A 243 -12.23 38.45 0.45
CA THR A 243 -13.25 39.15 1.23
C THR A 243 -12.89 40.62 1.44
N LEU A 244 -11.65 40.92 1.84
CA LEU A 244 -11.16 42.30 1.96
C LEU A 244 -11.25 43.07 0.63
N LEU A 245 -10.91 42.42 -0.50
CA LEU A 245 -11.04 43.01 -1.83
C LEU A 245 -12.50 43.29 -2.18
N ALA A 246 -13.44 42.40 -1.85
CA ALA A 246 -14.87 42.61 -2.06
C ALA A 246 -15.46 43.75 -1.20
N GLU A 247 -14.87 44.06 -0.05
CA GLU A 247 -15.27 45.18 0.82
C GLU A 247 -14.68 46.54 0.42
N HIS A 248 -13.49 46.55 -0.22
CA HIS A 248 -12.70 47.77 -0.41
C HIS A 248 -12.37 48.16 -1.87
N ALA A 249 -12.40 47.22 -2.82
CA ALA A 249 -12.15 47.52 -4.23
C ALA A 249 -13.40 48.14 -4.88
N VAL A 250 -13.20 49.16 -5.70
CA VAL A 250 -14.22 49.69 -6.60
C VAL A 250 -14.10 48.99 -7.95
N VAL A 251 -15.18 48.30 -8.31
CA VAL A 251 -15.36 47.48 -9.52
C VAL A 251 -16.68 47.90 -10.21
N PRO A 252 -16.95 47.49 -11.47
CA PRO A 252 -18.22 47.81 -12.13
C PRO A 252 -19.46 47.28 -11.40
N ASP A 253 -20.61 47.95 -11.57
CA ASP A 253 -21.89 47.54 -10.96
C ASP A 253 -22.23 46.08 -11.31
N GLY A 254 -22.37 45.24 -10.28
CA GLY A 254 -22.67 43.80 -10.43
C GLY A 254 -21.45 42.88 -10.62
N ALA A 255 -20.24 43.43 -10.77
CA ALA A 255 -19.01 42.64 -10.82
C ALA A 255 -18.58 42.16 -9.41
N ARG A 256 -17.82 41.06 -9.35
CA ARG A 256 -17.17 40.58 -8.12
C ARG A 256 -15.78 39.99 -8.40
N ALA A 257 -14.84 40.17 -7.48
CA ALA A 257 -13.56 39.48 -7.53
C ALA A 257 -13.75 37.98 -7.22
N VAL A 258 -13.08 37.11 -7.97
CA VAL A 258 -13.19 35.64 -7.82
C VAL A 258 -11.85 34.94 -7.58
N GLN A 259 -10.75 35.52 -8.08
CA GLN A 259 -9.37 35.09 -7.80
C GLN A 259 -8.44 36.31 -7.83
N ALA A 260 -7.27 36.23 -7.22
CA ALA A 260 -6.23 37.26 -7.29
C ALA A 260 -4.80 36.66 -7.29
N THR A 261 -3.81 37.46 -7.69
CA THR A 261 -2.37 37.17 -7.49
C THR A 261 -1.71 38.32 -6.71
N TRP A 262 -0.82 37.97 -5.78
CA TRP A 262 -0.17 38.95 -4.91
C TRP A 262 1.15 38.42 -4.34
N THR A 263 2.00 39.33 -3.88
CA THR A 263 3.15 39.04 -3.01
C THR A 263 3.02 39.80 -1.68
N SER A 264 3.59 39.23 -0.63
CA SER A 264 3.44 39.65 0.76
C SER A 264 4.79 39.93 1.41
N ASP A 265 4.90 41.02 2.20
CA ASP A 265 6.13 41.31 2.97
C ASP A 265 6.24 40.51 4.28
N ASP A 266 5.14 39.92 4.76
CA ASP A 266 5.12 38.96 5.87
C ASP A 266 4.27 37.71 5.56
N GLN A 267 4.95 36.64 5.11
CA GLN A 267 4.34 35.35 4.83
C GLN A 267 3.81 34.60 6.06
N ALA A 268 4.10 35.05 7.29
CA ALA A 268 3.44 34.55 8.50
C ALA A 268 2.04 35.16 8.70
N VAL A 269 1.74 36.31 8.08
CA VAL A 269 0.42 36.94 8.06
C VAL A 269 -0.37 36.53 6.81
N LEU A 270 0.23 36.57 5.61
CA LEU A 270 -0.40 36.17 4.35
C LEU A 270 0.64 35.58 3.40
N ARG A 271 0.42 34.35 2.90
CA ARG A 271 1.31 33.67 1.93
C ARG A 271 1.22 34.33 0.55
N ASP A 272 2.30 34.36 -0.22
CA ASP A 272 2.30 34.75 -1.64
C ASP A 272 1.39 33.86 -2.50
N ALA A 273 0.78 34.44 -3.54
CA ALA A 273 0.02 33.71 -4.56
C ALA A 273 0.55 34.02 -5.96
N THR A 274 1.44 33.15 -6.46
CA THR A 274 2.05 33.25 -7.81
C THR A 274 1.16 32.69 -8.93
N ARG A 275 -0.09 32.34 -8.62
CA ARG A 275 -1.15 31.91 -9.55
C ARG A 275 -2.49 32.44 -9.01
N PRO A 276 -3.53 32.66 -9.85
CA PRO A 276 -4.81 33.21 -9.39
C PRO A 276 -5.48 32.32 -8.32
N GLU A 277 -5.41 32.73 -7.07
CA GLU A 277 -5.96 31.99 -5.92
C GLU A 277 -7.32 32.55 -5.47
N PRO A 278 -8.26 31.69 -5.04
CA PRO A 278 -9.66 32.06 -4.87
C PRO A 278 -10.02 32.70 -3.52
N LYS A 279 -9.04 32.89 -2.63
CA LYS A 279 -9.29 33.18 -1.21
C LYS A 279 -8.17 33.99 -0.55
N GLY A 280 -7.01 33.38 -0.33
CA GLY A 280 -5.87 34.01 0.36
C GLY A 280 -6.11 34.21 1.85
N ASP A 281 -6.14 33.13 2.64
CA ASP A 281 -6.39 33.19 4.08
C ASP A 281 -5.30 33.95 4.86
N PHE A 282 -5.72 34.85 5.74
CA PHE A 282 -4.86 35.47 6.74
C PHE A 282 -4.51 34.45 7.82
N ARG A 283 -3.22 34.27 8.10
CA ARG A 283 -2.69 33.23 8.99
C ARG A 283 -2.54 33.75 10.44
N ALA A 284 -2.20 35.02 10.63
CA ALA A 284 -2.07 35.69 11.94
C ALA A 284 -2.66 37.11 11.96
N GLU A 285 -2.90 37.65 13.15
CA GLU A 285 -3.18 39.09 13.33
C GLU A 285 -1.90 39.92 13.21
N GLY A 286 -1.97 41.11 12.61
CA GLY A 286 -0.80 41.93 12.40
C GLY A 286 -1.00 43.06 11.39
N ARG A 287 0.12 43.51 10.81
CA ARG A 287 0.15 44.38 9.64
C ARG A 287 0.98 43.69 8.56
N VAL A 288 0.54 43.78 7.32
CA VAL A 288 1.20 43.19 6.15
C VAL A 288 1.06 44.10 4.94
N GLY A 289 2.17 44.31 4.23
CA GLY A 289 2.20 44.93 2.91
C GLY A 289 1.92 43.89 1.84
N VAL A 290 0.94 44.16 0.98
CA VAL A 290 0.48 43.26 -0.09
C VAL A 290 0.58 43.97 -1.43
N ASP A 291 1.50 43.53 -2.28
CA ASP A 291 1.56 43.96 -3.67
C ASP A 291 0.59 43.11 -4.49
N LEU A 292 -0.51 43.71 -4.93
CA LEU A 292 -1.56 43.06 -5.71
C LEU A 292 -1.27 43.21 -7.21
N HIS A 293 -1.03 42.09 -7.90
CA HIS A 293 -0.53 42.05 -9.29
C HIS A 293 -1.64 41.81 -10.32
N GLN A 294 -2.67 41.05 -9.97
CA GLN A 294 -3.82 40.79 -10.85
C GLN A 294 -5.07 40.45 -10.03
N VAL A 295 -6.22 40.89 -10.49
CA VAL A 295 -7.54 40.48 -9.98
C VAL A 295 -8.36 39.91 -11.13
N ARG A 296 -8.94 38.73 -10.95
CA ARG A 296 -9.98 38.22 -11.85
C ARG A 296 -11.36 38.70 -11.37
N LEU A 297 -12.04 39.49 -12.20
CA LEU A 297 -13.40 39.95 -11.97
C LEU A 297 -14.40 39.14 -12.78
N PHE A 298 -15.42 38.58 -12.13
CA PHE A 298 -16.61 38.04 -12.79
C PHE A 298 -17.70 39.10 -12.94
N VAL A 299 -18.40 39.09 -14.07
CA VAL A 299 -19.63 39.86 -14.36
C VAL A 299 -20.74 38.89 -14.79
N PRO A 300 -21.91 38.89 -14.13
CA PRO A 300 -23.06 38.07 -14.52
C PRO A 300 -23.62 38.43 -15.92
N ALA A 301 -24.23 37.46 -16.60
CA ALA A 301 -24.96 37.71 -17.85
C ALA A 301 -26.36 38.29 -17.62
N GLU A 302 -26.82 39.20 -18.49
CA GLU A 302 -28.15 39.82 -18.40
C GLU A 302 -29.33 38.83 -18.51
N ASP A 303 -29.10 37.63 -19.06
CA ASP A 303 -30.12 36.58 -19.21
C ASP A 303 -30.15 35.56 -18.05
N GLY A 304 -29.26 35.70 -17.06
CA GLY A 304 -29.08 34.75 -15.96
C GLY A 304 -28.39 33.43 -16.36
N GLY A 305 -27.76 33.38 -17.55
CA GLY A 305 -26.93 32.26 -17.99
C GLY A 305 -25.49 32.34 -17.47
N ALA A 306 -24.57 31.70 -18.20
CA ALA A 306 -23.15 31.81 -17.93
C ALA A 306 -22.67 33.26 -18.17
N GLY A 307 -22.05 33.85 -17.15
CA GLY A 307 -21.48 35.20 -17.18
C GLY A 307 -20.10 35.23 -17.85
N THR A 308 -19.21 36.02 -17.30
CA THR A 308 -17.90 36.32 -17.91
C THR A 308 -16.89 36.72 -16.86
N THR A 309 -15.69 36.14 -16.91
CA THR A 309 -14.54 36.57 -16.09
C THR A 309 -13.49 37.29 -16.94
N PHE A 310 -12.93 38.35 -16.36
CA PHE A 310 -11.90 39.22 -16.93
C PHE A 310 -10.66 39.16 -16.04
N ALA A 311 -9.48 38.93 -16.62
CA ALA A 311 -8.22 39.24 -15.95
C ALA A 311 -8.00 40.77 -16.00
N VAL A 312 -7.74 41.37 -14.85
CA VAL A 312 -7.39 42.79 -14.71
C VAL A 312 -6.05 42.86 -14.00
N ASP A 313 -5.00 43.25 -14.73
CA ASP A 313 -3.69 43.49 -14.14
C ASP A 313 -3.74 44.74 -13.26
N VAL A 314 -3.07 44.67 -12.11
CA VAL A 314 -3.06 45.71 -11.07
C VAL A 314 -1.61 45.96 -10.67
N ASP A 315 -1.25 47.22 -10.44
CA ASP A 315 0.00 47.62 -9.79
C ASP A 315 -0.39 48.45 -8.56
N THR A 316 -0.68 47.77 -7.45
CA THR A 316 -1.16 48.43 -6.22
C THR A 316 -0.65 47.73 -4.97
N HIS A 317 0.16 48.47 -4.22
CA HIS A 317 0.56 48.13 -2.86
C HIS A 317 -0.54 48.50 -1.86
N LEU A 318 -0.95 47.53 -1.04
CA LEU A 318 -1.94 47.67 0.04
C LEU A 318 -1.27 47.43 1.41
N GLU A 319 -1.50 48.34 2.35
CA GLU A 319 -1.06 48.19 3.75
C GLU A 319 -2.26 47.72 4.58
N VAL A 320 -2.28 46.44 4.97
CA VAL A 320 -3.43 45.78 5.60
C VAL A 320 -3.20 45.56 7.10
N GLU A 321 -4.05 46.14 7.94
CA GLU A 321 -4.12 45.85 9.38
C GLU A 321 -5.20 44.78 9.65
N VAL A 322 -4.78 43.58 10.07
CA VAL A 322 -5.65 42.43 10.36
C VAL A 322 -5.92 42.35 11.87
N THR A 323 -7.18 42.40 12.27
CA THR A 323 -7.61 42.32 13.69
C THR A 323 -8.87 41.48 13.89
N ASP A 324 -8.99 40.90 15.09
CA ASP A 324 -10.11 40.08 15.55
C ASP A 324 -10.34 38.86 14.61
N LEU A 325 -9.22 38.24 14.18
CA LEU A 325 -9.18 37.19 13.16
C LEU A 325 -9.87 35.89 13.63
N PRO A 326 -10.86 35.35 12.89
CA PRO A 326 -11.59 34.15 13.32
C PRO A 326 -10.69 32.94 13.56
N ALA A 327 -10.96 32.21 14.64
CA ALA A 327 -10.28 30.96 14.94
C ALA A 327 -10.56 29.90 13.85
N PRO A 328 -9.60 29.02 13.53
CA PRO A 328 -9.86 27.88 12.66
C PRO A 328 -10.86 26.89 13.28
N VAL A 329 -11.58 26.15 12.43
CA VAL A 329 -12.61 25.16 12.83
C VAL A 329 -12.30 23.78 12.26
N ASP A 330 -12.86 22.72 12.85
CA ASP A 330 -12.81 21.39 12.21
C ASP A 330 -13.72 21.34 10.97
N VAL A 331 -13.41 20.45 10.03
CA VAL A 331 -14.18 20.25 8.81
C VAL A 331 -15.59 19.71 9.11
N VAL A 332 -15.72 18.79 10.07
CA VAL A 332 -17.01 18.19 10.45
C VAL A 332 -17.84 19.16 11.28
N ASP A 333 -17.21 19.87 12.24
CA ASP A 333 -17.84 20.98 12.98
C ASP A 333 -18.41 22.04 12.04
N TYR A 334 -17.71 22.36 10.94
CA TYR A 334 -18.18 23.33 9.96
C TYR A 334 -19.36 22.80 9.11
N LEU A 335 -19.32 21.52 8.70
CA LEU A 335 -20.43 20.87 7.98
C LEU A 335 -21.70 20.80 8.85
N ASP A 336 -21.59 20.46 10.14
CA ASP A 336 -22.72 20.54 11.09
C ASP A 336 -23.20 21.99 11.28
N ALA A 337 -22.28 22.95 11.40
CA ALA A 337 -22.64 24.37 11.59
C ALA A 337 -23.37 25.01 10.39
N ILE A 338 -23.19 24.50 9.15
CA ILE A 338 -23.96 24.96 7.98
C ILE A 338 -25.21 24.11 7.69
N THR A 339 -25.32 22.90 8.26
CA THR A 339 -26.49 22.00 8.11
C THR A 339 -27.78 22.76 8.41
N GLY A 340 -28.75 22.69 7.48
CA GLY A 340 -30.02 23.42 7.61
C GLY A 340 -29.98 24.89 7.21
N THR A 341 -28.83 25.44 6.79
CA THR A 341 -28.65 26.88 6.53
C THR A 341 -27.88 27.25 5.26
N GLY A 342 -27.05 26.36 4.71
CA GLY A 342 -26.28 26.60 3.49
C GLY A 342 -25.66 25.32 2.93
N MET A 343 -25.25 25.37 1.66
CA MET A 343 -24.68 24.24 0.91
C MET A 343 -23.38 24.65 0.23
N LEU A 344 -22.34 23.84 0.38
CA LEU A 344 -21.05 24.00 -0.28
C LEU A 344 -21.11 23.58 -1.75
N SER A 345 -20.48 24.39 -2.61
CA SER A 345 -20.15 24.01 -3.98
C SER A 345 -18.91 23.12 -4.01
N ALA A 346 -18.88 22.21 -4.97
CA ALA A 346 -17.78 21.28 -5.17
C ALA A 346 -17.56 21.01 -6.66
N MET A 347 -16.47 20.32 -7.01
CA MET A 347 -16.24 19.78 -8.35
C MET A 347 -15.24 18.62 -8.26
N HIS A 348 -15.52 17.52 -8.97
CA HIS A 348 -14.61 16.38 -9.10
C HIS A 348 -13.59 16.58 -10.23
N HIS A 349 -12.33 16.20 -10.00
CA HIS A 349 -11.26 16.27 -11.00
C HIS A 349 -11.22 15.02 -11.88
N ASP A 350 -11.83 15.08 -13.07
CA ASP A 350 -11.85 13.98 -14.06
C ASP A 350 -10.71 14.04 -15.11
N GLN A 351 -9.68 14.86 -14.86
CA GLN A 351 -8.58 15.12 -15.79
C GLN A 351 -7.29 14.35 -15.41
N SER A 352 -6.21 14.58 -16.16
CA SER A 352 -4.97 13.80 -15.98
C SER A 352 -4.08 14.33 -14.85
N TYR A 353 -3.80 13.47 -13.86
CA TYR A 353 -2.79 13.69 -12.83
C TYR A 353 -1.33 13.78 -13.35
N ALA A 354 -1.08 13.74 -14.66
CA ALA A 354 0.26 14.02 -15.19
C ALA A 354 0.74 15.47 -14.96
N ASN A 355 -0.18 16.44 -14.85
CA ASN A 355 0.06 17.80 -14.38
C ASN A 355 -1.25 18.43 -13.86
N PRO A 356 -1.77 17.98 -12.70
CA PRO A 356 -3.12 18.31 -12.26
C PRO A 356 -3.30 19.80 -11.96
N ALA A 357 -2.26 20.45 -11.42
CA ALA A 357 -2.21 21.89 -11.18
C ALA A 357 -2.31 22.76 -12.45
N ALA A 358 -2.17 22.19 -13.65
CA ALA A 358 -2.46 22.83 -14.94
C ALA A 358 -3.74 22.29 -15.60
N ASN A 359 -4.20 21.12 -15.17
CA ASN A 359 -5.42 20.45 -15.64
C ASN A 359 -6.64 20.71 -14.74
N ASP A 360 -6.57 21.68 -13.81
CA ASP A 360 -7.64 22.20 -12.94
C ASP A 360 -8.78 22.90 -13.71
N VAL A 361 -9.02 22.51 -14.97
CA VAL A 361 -9.82 23.25 -15.95
C VAL A 361 -11.29 23.37 -15.55
N LEU A 362 -11.82 22.44 -14.75
CA LEU A 362 -13.24 22.46 -14.37
C LEU A 362 -13.52 23.47 -13.26
N HIS A 363 -12.69 23.54 -12.20
CA HIS A 363 -12.81 24.57 -11.16
C HIS A 363 -12.63 25.97 -11.75
N GLN A 364 -11.61 26.15 -12.62
CA GLN A 364 -11.41 27.40 -13.36
C GLN A 364 -12.60 27.72 -14.28
N ARG A 365 -13.22 26.71 -14.92
CA ARG A 365 -14.39 26.90 -15.78
C ARG A 365 -15.64 27.29 -14.99
N VAL A 366 -15.85 26.76 -13.77
CA VAL A 366 -16.93 27.23 -12.88
C VAL A 366 -16.69 28.67 -12.44
N ALA A 367 -15.45 29.02 -12.07
CA ALA A 367 -15.07 30.38 -11.73
C ALA A 367 -15.26 31.36 -12.92
N ASN A 368 -15.03 30.91 -14.15
CA ASN A 368 -15.18 31.72 -15.36
C ASN A 368 -16.62 31.84 -15.88
N GLU A 369 -17.41 30.75 -15.87
CA GLU A 369 -18.81 30.76 -16.33
C GLU A 369 -19.80 31.27 -15.28
N PHE A 370 -19.54 31.04 -13.98
CA PHE A 370 -20.52 31.28 -12.90
C PHE A 370 -19.99 32.14 -11.75
N GLY A 371 -18.72 32.55 -11.79
CA GLY A 371 -18.17 33.52 -10.85
C GLY A 371 -18.04 33.01 -9.42
N VAL A 372 -17.83 31.72 -9.25
CA VAL A 372 -17.62 31.04 -7.96
C VAL A 372 -16.52 30.00 -8.17
N TYR A 373 -15.47 30.02 -7.36
CA TYR A 373 -14.53 28.91 -7.31
C TYR A 373 -15.09 27.84 -6.37
N PRO A 374 -15.22 26.56 -6.78
CA PRO A 374 -15.80 25.50 -5.94
C PRO A 374 -15.08 25.37 -4.59
N ALA A 375 -15.82 25.17 -3.51
CA ALA A 375 -15.27 25.06 -2.16
C ALA A 375 -14.50 23.74 -1.92
N LEU A 376 -14.89 22.66 -2.59
CA LEU A 376 -14.19 21.35 -2.54
C LEU A 376 -13.44 21.06 -3.84
N TYR A 377 -12.18 20.63 -3.70
CA TYR A 377 -11.45 19.89 -4.73
C TYR A 377 -11.45 18.38 -4.39
N SER A 378 -11.99 17.54 -5.26
CA SER A 378 -11.95 16.09 -5.09
C SER A 378 -11.09 15.42 -6.14
N ALA A 379 -10.21 14.54 -5.66
CA ALA A 379 -9.41 13.61 -6.45
C ALA A 379 -9.81 12.15 -6.16
N ASP A 380 -9.10 11.22 -6.80
CA ASP A 380 -9.29 9.77 -6.73
C ASP A 380 -7.93 9.08 -6.95
N PHE A 381 -7.65 8.02 -6.20
CA PHE A 381 -6.44 7.21 -6.41
C PHE A 381 -6.44 6.51 -7.79
N LEU A 382 -7.62 6.11 -8.30
CA LEU A 382 -7.83 5.37 -9.54
C LEU A 382 -6.93 4.12 -9.70
N THR A 383 -6.97 3.48 -10.87
CA THR A 383 -6.11 2.32 -11.19
C THR A 383 -5.57 2.41 -12.63
N GLY A 384 -4.60 1.56 -12.97
CA GLY A 384 -4.01 1.50 -14.30
C GLY A 384 -3.12 2.71 -14.60
N GLN A 385 -3.56 3.58 -15.51
CA GLN A 385 -2.75 4.67 -16.06
C GLN A 385 -2.54 5.86 -15.09
N THR A 386 -3.29 5.94 -13.98
CA THR A 386 -3.12 6.98 -12.95
C THR A 386 -2.06 6.64 -11.91
N VAL A 387 -1.77 5.36 -11.69
CA VAL A 387 -0.88 4.87 -10.62
C VAL A 387 0.49 5.57 -10.63
N PRO A 388 1.17 5.79 -11.79
CA PRO A 388 2.45 6.49 -11.84
C PRO A 388 2.41 8.00 -11.51
N TYR A 389 1.21 8.55 -11.23
CA TYR A 389 0.97 9.99 -11.05
C TYR A 389 0.27 10.32 -9.72
N ARG A 390 0.08 9.35 -8.82
CA ARG A 390 -0.59 9.59 -7.53
C ARG A 390 0.13 10.61 -6.64
N GLU A 391 1.46 10.70 -6.73
CA GLU A 391 2.24 11.71 -5.99
C GLU A 391 1.92 13.13 -6.47
N ASN A 392 1.78 13.35 -7.79
CA ASN A 392 1.29 14.62 -8.35
C ASN A 392 -0.12 14.97 -7.87
N MET A 393 -0.98 13.97 -7.68
CA MET A 393 -2.35 14.13 -7.18
C MET A 393 -2.35 14.57 -5.71
N VAL A 394 -1.48 13.97 -4.89
CA VAL A 394 -1.27 14.36 -3.48
C VAL A 394 -0.70 15.78 -3.36
N ASP A 395 0.28 16.14 -4.19
CA ASP A 395 0.83 17.50 -4.24
C ASP A 395 -0.24 18.55 -4.63
N GLU A 396 -1.17 18.21 -5.52
CA GLU A 396 -2.29 19.09 -5.88
C GLU A 396 -3.36 19.17 -4.77
N VAL A 397 -3.69 18.06 -4.13
CA VAL A 397 -4.56 18.05 -2.94
C VAL A 397 -3.97 18.98 -1.88
N ARG A 398 -2.67 18.87 -1.60
CA ARG A 398 -1.97 19.80 -0.70
C ARG A 398 -2.05 21.25 -1.18
N ARG A 399 -1.83 21.53 -2.48
CA ARG A 399 -1.91 22.89 -3.05
C ARG A 399 -3.29 23.51 -2.90
N GLN A 400 -4.35 22.72 -3.09
CA GLN A 400 -5.74 23.18 -2.97
C GLN A 400 -6.09 23.50 -1.52
N TRP A 401 -5.60 22.71 -0.55
CA TRP A 401 -5.67 23.04 0.88
C TRP A 401 -4.88 24.31 1.25
N ASP A 402 -3.65 24.47 0.77
CA ASP A 402 -2.82 25.67 1.01
C ASP A 402 -3.43 26.97 0.43
N ALA A 403 -4.27 26.83 -0.61
CA ALA A 403 -5.10 27.90 -1.19
C ALA A 403 -6.41 28.16 -0.41
N GLY A 404 -6.72 27.32 0.58
CA GLY A 404 -7.85 27.47 1.52
C GLY A 404 -9.14 26.75 1.13
N ASN A 405 -9.06 25.77 0.23
CA ASN A 405 -10.18 24.92 -0.19
C ASN A 405 -10.31 23.66 0.70
N LEU A 406 -11.49 23.06 0.77
CA LEU A 406 -11.65 21.69 1.26
C LEU A 406 -11.07 20.70 0.23
N VAL A 407 -10.63 19.53 0.71
CA VAL A 407 -10.05 18.49 -0.15
C VAL A 407 -10.57 17.09 0.18
N GLN A 408 -10.80 16.29 -0.87
CA GLN A 408 -11.29 14.92 -0.77
C GLN A 408 -10.51 13.96 -1.69
N ILE A 409 -10.31 12.71 -1.24
CA ILE A 409 -9.79 11.61 -2.07
C ILE A 409 -10.76 10.41 -1.99
N MET A 410 -11.12 9.83 -3.14
CA MET A 410 -11.91 8.60 -3.25
C MET A 410 -11.11 7.40 -3.78
N PHE A 411 -11.72 6.22 -3.76
CA PHE A 411 -11.06 4.93 -4.05
C PHE A 411 -11.72 4.17 -5.22
N HIS A 412 -11.32 4.45 -6.46
CA HIS A 412 -11.47 3.50 -7.56
C HIS A 412 -10.28 2.52 -7.62
N VAL A 413 -10.39 1.45 -6.82
CA VAL A 413 -9.27 0.57 -6.46
C VAL A 413 -9.32 -0.82 -7.11
N SER A 414 -8.15 -1.39 -7.43
CA SER A 414 -8.04 -2.76 -7.96
C SER A 414 -8.40 -3.83 -6.93
N PRO A 415 -8.96 -4.98 -7.35
CA PRO A 415 -9.28 -6.10 -6.46
C PRO A 415 -8.07 -6.64 -5.66
N PRO A 416 -8.29 -7.17 -4.43
CA PRO A 416 -7.24 -7.57 -3.51
C PRO A 416 -6.36 -8.73 -4.00
N GLN A 417 -6.82 -9.56 -4.94
CA GLN A 417 -6.02 -10.67 -5.51
C GLN A 417 -4.95 -10.20 -6.51
N TYR A 418 -4.83 -8.89 -6.74
CA TYR A 418 -3.77 -8.28 -7.53
C TYR A 418 -2.83 -7.47 -6.63
N THR A 419 -1.52 -7.66 -6.81
CA THR A 419 -0.50 -6.95 -6.02
C THR A 419 -0.41 -5.46 -6.38
N VAL A 420 0.23 -4.67 -5.52
CA VAL A 420 0.51 -3.23 -5.77
C VAL A 420 1.18 -3.03 -7.13
N ALA A 421 2.17 -3.86 -7.47
CA ALA A 421 2.89 -3.80 -8.74
C ALA A 421 2.03 -4.17 -9.97
N GLN A 422 0.91 -4.87 -9.78
CA GLN A 422 -0.04 -5.21 -10.86
C GLN A 422 -1.13 -4.14 -11.05
N GLU A 423 -1.22 -3.15 -10.17
CA GLU A 423 -2.25 -2.11 -10.23
C GLU A 423 -2.13 -1.21 -11.47
N VAL A 424 -0.90 -1.03 -12.00
CA VAL A 424 -0.64 -0.34 -13.28
C VAL A 424 -1.31 -1.02 -14.49
N GLN A 425 -1.84 -2.25 -14.33
CA GLN A 425 -2.54 -3.05 -15.35
C GLN A 425 -4.07 -3.07 -15.15
N GLY A 426 -4.56 -2.37 -14.12
CA GLY A 426 -5.97 -2.24 -13.79
C GLY A 426 -6.77 -1.44 -14.82
N GLY A 427 -8.09 -1.46 -14.64
CA GLY A 427 -9.03 -0.64 -15.42
C GLY A 427 -10.46 -0.82 -14.95
N TRP A 428 -11.41 -0.21 -15.65
CA TRP A 428 -12.82 -0.24 -15.23
C TRP A 428 -13.48 -1.61 -15.41
N GLY A 429 -13.41 -2.19 -16.60
CA GLY A 429 -14.19 -3.39 -16.96
C GLY A 429 -15.36 -2.99 -17.87
N GLY A 430 -16.34 -3.89 -18.01
CA GLY A 430 -17.52 -3.67 -18.87
C GLY A 430 -18.69 -4.53 -18.41
N ASP A 431 -19.91 -4.19 -18.85
CA ASP A 431 -21.17 -4.82 -18.44
C ASP A 431 -21.37 -6.27 -18.96
N GLN A 432 -20.32 -6.96 -19.41
CA GLN A 432 -20.40 -8.34 -19.86
C GLN A 432 -20.04 -9.30 -18.72
N ALA A 433 -20.88 -10.30 -18.43
CA ALA A 433 -20.66 -11.23 -17.32
C ALA A 433 -19.25 -11.86 -17.29
N HIS A 434 -18.68 -12.20 -18.46
CA HIS A 434 -17.33 -12.77 -18.60
C HIS A 434 -16.18 -11.76 -18.41
N GLU A 435 -16.46 -10.46 -18.39
CA GLU A 435 -15.51 -9.40 -18.02
C GLU A 435 -15.58 -9.08 -16.51
N THR A 436 -16.66 -9.50 -15.82
CA THR A 436 -16.93 -9.17 -14.41
C THR A 436 -16.82 -10.35 -13.42
N LEU A 437 -16.74 -11.60 -13.91
CA LEU A 437 -16.67 -12.81 -13.09
C LEU A 437 -15.55 -13.76 -13.55
N PRO A 438 -14.81 -14.32 -12.59
CA PRO A 438 -13.64 -13.68 -12.00
C PRO A 438 -12.58 -13.42 -13.09
N SER A 439 -12.63 -12.24 -13.69
CA SER A 439 -11.84 -11.87 -14.87
C SER A 439 -10.61 -11.00 -14.48
N PRO A 440 -9.79 -10.44 -15.41
CA PRO A 440 -8.52 -9.80 -15.05
C PRO A 440 -8.72 -8.54 -14.19
N ASN A 441 -7.63 -7.93 -13.70
CA ASN A 441 -7.63 -6.75 -12.81
C ASN A 441 -8.56 -5.63 -13.28
N ARG A 442 -9.80 -5.60 -12.77
CA ARG A 442 -10.84 -4.62 -13.11
C ARG A 442 -11.61 -4.19 -11.86
N ILE A 443 -12.07 -2.95 -11.85
CA ILE A 443 -12.90 -2.38 -10.78
C ILE A 443 -14.30 -3.02 -10.79
N TYR A 444 -14.92 -3.12 -11.96
CA TYR A 444 -16.16 -3.84 -12.19
C TYR A 444 -15.90 -5.35 -12.22
N SER A 445 -15.76 -5.94 -11.03
CA SER A 445 -15.62 -7.38 -10.84
C SER A 445 -16.24 -7.82 -9.50
N PHE A 446 -15.96 -9.04 -9.07
CA PHE A 446 -16.50 -9.64 -7.84
C PHE A 446 -15.43 -10.51 -7.16
N LEU A 447 -15.58 -10.72 -5.84
CA LEU A 447 -14.86 -11.69 -5.05
C LEU A 447 -15.84 -12.75 -4.53
N TYR A 448 -15.55 -14.03 -4.74
CA TYR A 448 -16.34 -15.13 -4.18
C TYR A 448 -16.37 -15.07 -2.65
N GLU A 449 -17.35 -15.72 -2.01
CA GLU A 449 -17.47 -15.76 -0.55
C GLU A 449 -16.18 -16.23 0.16
N ASP A 450 -15.49 -17.25 -0.37
CA ASP A 450 -14.23 -17.75 0.21
C ASP A 450 -13.08 -16.72 0.11
N GLN A 451 -13.02 -15.97 -0.99
CA GLN A 451 -12.10 -14.83 -1.14
C GLN A 451 -12.52 -13.63 -0.27
N TRP A 452 -13.80 -13.47 0.03
CA TRP A 452 -14.28 -12.40 0.90
C TRP A 452 -13.95 -12.71 2.38
N ASP A 453 -14.20 -13.94 2.81
CA ASP A 453 -13.77 -14.47 4.11
C ASP A 453 -12.24 -14.41 4.24
N GLU A 454 -11.49 -14.75 3.18
CA GLU A 454 -10.02 -14.63 3.17
C GLU A 454 -9.59 -13.18 3.37
N LEU A 455 -10.15 -12.23 2.60
CA LEU A 455 -9.85 -10.79 2.70
C LEU A 455 -10.07 -10.26 4.12
N LEU A 456 -11.20 -10.59 4.74
CA LEU A 456 -11.57 -10.09 6.08
C LEU A 456 -10.83 -10.78 7.24
N THR A 457 -10.10 -11.88 7.00
CA THR A 457 -9.38 -12.62 8.04
C THR A 457 -7.92 -12.17 8.15
N ASP A 458 -7.53 -11.63 9.31
CA ASP A 458 -6.14 -11.24 9.60
C ASP A 458 -5.16 -12.42 9.40
N GLY A 459 -4.10 -12.22 8.59
CA GLY A 459 -3.02 -13.21 8.39
C GLY A 459 -3.25 -14.24 7.28
N THR A 460 -4.21 -14.00 6.38
CA THR A 460 -4.33 -14.74 5.12
C THR A 460 -3.54 -14.06 3.99
N ALA A 461 -3.24 -14.78 2.92
CA ALA A 461 -2.48 -14.24 1.80
C ALA A 461 -3.19 -13.05 1.10
N LEU A 462 -4.53 -13.11 1.00
CA LEU A 462 -5.32 -12.03 0.43
C LEU A 462 -5.44 -10.82 1.37
N ASN A 463 -5.55 -11.03 2.68
CA ASN A 463 -5.52 -9.95 3.68
C ASN A 463 -4.15 -9.26 3.72
N GLU A 464 -3.06 -10.01 3.69
CA GLU A 464 -1.69 -9.49 3.64
C GLU A 464 -1.43 -8.70 2.34
N ASN A 465 -1.79 -9.23 1.18
CA ASN A 465 -1.63 -8.49 -0.09
C ASN A 465 -2.56 -7.26 -0.17
N TRP A 466 -3.72 -7.28 0.49
CA TRP A 466 -4.55 -6.09 0.65
C TRP A 466 -3.89 -5.04 1.56
N LYS A 467 -3.33 -5.46 2.70
CA LYS A 467 -2.58 -4.59 3.61
C LYS A 467 -1.35 -3.95 2.95
N LEU A 468 -0.60 -4.70 2.14
CA LEU A 468 0.50 -4.15 1.33
C LEU A 468 0.05 -3.05 0.33
N ARG A 469 -1.22 -3.06 -0.12
CA ARG A 469 -1.80 -1.94 -0.88
C ARG A 469 -2.18 -0.78 0.02
N LEU A 470 -2.71 -1.04 1.22
CA LEU A 470 -3.00 0.01 2.20
C LEU A 470 -1.71 0.70 2.68
N ASP A 471 -0.57 0.01 2.76
CA ASP A 471 0.76 0.62 3.00
C ASP A 471 1.11 1.66 1.94
N GLU A 472 0.86 1.39 0.65
CA GLU A 472 1.09 2.35 -0.44
C GLU A 472 0.14 3.55 -0.35
N TYR A 473 -1.12 3.35 0.03
CA TYR A 473 -2.04 4.48 0.28
C TYR A 473 -1.63 5.28 1.53
N ALA A 474 -1.19 4.63 2.60
CA ALA A 474 -0.68 5.33 3.79
C ALA A 474 0.57 6.15 3.46
N ARG A 475 1.51 5.59 2.67
CA ARG A 475 2.68 6.31 2.14
C ARG A 475 2.30 7.55 1.32
N LEU A 476 1.20 7.49 0.57
CA LEU A 476 0.67 8.61 -0.22
C LEU A 476 -0.11 9.63 0.61
N LEU A 477 -0.70 9.23 1.75
CA LEU A 477 -1.43 10.12 2.66
C LEU A 477 -0.52 10.79 3.71
N GLN A 478 0.59 10.17 4.11
CA GLN A 478 1.54 10.71 5.09
C GLN A 478 2.04 12.15 4.76
N PRO A 479 2.32 12.55 3.50
CA PRO A 479 2.70 13.93 3.18
C PRO A 479 1.59 14.97 3.40
N LEU A 480 0.34 14.55 3.60
CA LEU A 480 -0.80 15.38 3.98
C LEU A 480 -0.88 15.52 5.51
N GLU A 481 -0.69 14.42 6.25
CA GLU A 481 -0.55 14.40 7.72
C GLU A 481 0.62 15.32 8.16
N ASP A 482 1.81 15.10 7.59
CA ASP A 482 3.04 15.90 7.82
C ASP A 482 2.87 17.39 7.48
N ALA A 483 1.91 17.73 6.62
CA ALA A 483 1.59 19.09 6.19
C ALA A 483 0.42 19.72 6.97
N GLY A 484 -0.24 18.97 7.86
CA GLY A 484 -1.42 19.41 8.61
C GLY A 484 -2.68 19.59 7.75
N VAL A 485 -2.77 18.90 6.62
CA VAL A 485 -3.92 18.91 5.70
C VAL A 485 -4.99 17.96 6.23
N THR A 486 -6.19 18.45 6.58
CA THR A 486 -7.33 17.58 6.91
C THR A 486 -7.98 17.08 5.62
N VAL A 487 -8.05 15.77 5.41
CA VAL A 487 -8.51 15.16 4.15
C VAL A 487 -9.81 14.39 4.33
N MET A 488 -10.81 14.67 3.50
CA MET A 488 -12.03 13.87 3.44
C MET A 488 -11.76 12.59 2.63
N LEU A 489 -11.94 11.42 3.24
CA LEU A 489 -11.67 10.14 2.59
C LEU A 489 -12.98 9.43 2.26
N ARG A 490 -13.21 9.12 0.97
CA ARG A 490 -14.31 8.26 0.49
C ARG A 490 -13.80 6.91 -0.01
N PRO A 491 -13.38 6.00 0.87
CA PRO A 491 -13.11 4.62 0.49
C PRO A 491 -14.44 3.92 0.16
N PHE A 492 -14.42 3.06 -0.85
CA PHE A 492 -15.55 2.16 -1.18
C PHE A 492 -16.90 2.85 -1.38
N HIS A 493 -16.90 4.04 -2.00
CA HIS A 493 -18.11 4.71 -2.46
C HIS A 493 -19.05 3.78 -3.25
N GLU A 494 -20.35 4.10 -3.24
CA GLU A 494 -21.43 3.30 -3.82
C GLU A 494 -21.47 1.84 -3.32
N MET A 495 -21.08 1.55 -2.07
CA MET A 495 -20.94 0.16 -1.55
C MET A 495 -22.23 -0.67 -1.55
N ASN A 496 -23.40 -0.05 -1.73
CA ASN A 496 -24.69 -0.73 -1.85
C ASN A 496 -24.99 -1.26 -3.26
N GLN A 497 -24.15 -1.02 -4.28
CA GLN A 497 -24.27 -1.70 -5.57
C GLN A 497 -23.31 -2.89 -5.75
N HIS A 498 -23.73 -3.88 -6.53
CA HIS A 498 -23.01 -5.13 -6.76
C HIS A 498 -21.99 -5.07 -7.91
N VAL A 499 -21.88 -3.95 -8.64
CA VAL A 499 -21.00 -3.88 -9.82
C VAL A 499 -19.54 -3.72 -9.45
N PHE A 500 -19.24 -3.09 -8.32
CA PHE A 500 -17.91 -2.95 -7.75
C PHE A 500 -17.56 -4.15 -6.89
N TRP A 501 -16.29 -4.58 -6.90
CA TRP A 501 -15.87 -5.78 -6.16
C TRP A 501 -16.03 -5.69 -4.64
N TRP A 502 -16.07 -4.47 -4.09
CA TRP A 502 -16.26 -4.19 -2.66
C TRP A 502 -17.74 -4.13 -2.23
N GLY A 503 -18.67 -4.06 -3.17
CA GLY A 503 -20.06 -3.68 -2.92
C GLY A 503 -21.07 -4.83 -2.94
N GLY A 504 -22.31 -4.51 -2.57
CA GLY A 504 -23.44 -5.44 -2.59
C GLY A 504 -23.42 -6.51 -1.50
N ARG A 505 -22.64 -6.29 -0.42
CA ARG A 505 -22.55 -7.21 0.73
C ARG A 505 -23.02 -6.51 2.02
N PRO A 506 -24.29 -6.68 2.44
CA PRO A 506 -24.78 -6.12 3.70
C PRO A 506 -24.08 -6.67 4.95
N GLY A 507 -24.06 -5.88 6.03
CA GLY A 507 -23.59 -6.29 7.35
C GLY A 507 -22.08 -6.11 7.60
N LEU A 508 -21.68 -6.35 8.87
CA LEU A 508 -20.29 -6.19 9.32
C LEU A 508 -19.34 -7.27 8.80
N ASP A 509 -19.87 -8.41 8.37
CA ASP A 509 -19.13 -9.45 7.65
C ASP A 509 -19.08 -9.15 6.13
N GLY A 510 -19.78 -8.09 5.68
CA GLY A 510 -19.85 -7.61 4.30
C GLY A 510 -19.04 -6.33 4.07
N SER A 511 -19.50 -5.48 3.14
CA SER A 511 -18.83 -4.25 2.70
C SER A 511 -18.51 -3.28 3.86
N ALA A 512 -19.34 -3.28 4.91
CA ALA A 512 -19.11 -2.48 6.10
C ALA A 512 -17.89 -2.99 6.92
N GLY A 513 -17.61 -4.30 6.91
CA GLY A 513 -16.40 -4.88 7.51
C GLY A 513 -15.13 -4.43 6.81
N LEU A 514 -15.12 -4.44 5.47
CA LEU A 514 -14.00 -3.94 4.67
C LEU A 514 -13.74 -2.44 4.92
N TYR A 515 -14.79 -1.63 5.02
CA TYR A 515 -14.68 -0.21 5.39
C TYR A 515 -14.01 -0.06 6.77
N ARG A 516 -14.49 -0.80 7.79
CA ARG A 516 -13.93 -0.77 9.15
C ARG A 516 -12.47 -1.26 9.23
N MET A 517 -12.09 -2.26 8.43
CA MET A 517 -10.70 -2.70 8.33
C MET A 517 -9.80 -1.59 7.79
N VAL A 518 -10.20 -0.89 6.73
CA VAL A 518 -9.40 0.20 6.15
C VAL A 518 -9.33 1.41 7.09
N HIS A 519 -10.40 1.70 7.83
CA HIS A 519 -10.40 2.66 8.94
C HIS A 519 -9.36 2.31 9.99
N ASP A 520 -9.47 1.13 10.62
CA ASP A 520 -8.58 0.74 11.72
C ASP A 520 -7.14 0.51 11.25
N TYR A 521 -6.92 0.17 9.98
CA TYR A 521 -5.57 0.08 9.42
C TYR A 521 -4.92 1.44 9.18
N LEU A 522 -5.61 2.40 8.55
CA LEU A 522 -5.03 3.71 8.25
C LEU A 522 -4.94 4.61 9.49
N GLU A 523 -5.98 4.65 10.32
CA GLU A 523 -6.02 5.47 11.54
C GLU A 523 -5.19 4.86 12.66
N GLN A 524 -5.47 3.62 13.02
CA GLN A 524 -4.76 2.94 14.09
C GLN A 524 -3.42 2.48 13.53
N GLU A 525 -3.33 1.38 12.78
CA GLU A 525 -2.03 0.76 12.47
C GLU A 525 -0.99 1.71 11.83
N LYS A 526 -1.40 2.65 10.97
CA LYS A 526 -0.50 3.64 10.34
C LYS A 526 -0.47 5.02 10.98
N GLY A 527 -1.37 5.33 11.91
CA GLY A 527 -1.33 6.58 12.68
C GLY A 527 -1.73 7.85 11.90
N LEU A 528 -2.49 7.73 10.81
CA LEU A 528 -3.00 8.89 10.07
C LEU A 528 -4.20 9.48 10.82
N SER A 529 -4.00 10.67 11.41
CA SER A 529 -4.94 11.31 12.34
C SER A 529 -5.78 12.42 11.69
N ASN A 530 -5.35 12.89 10.51
CA ASN A 530 -5.93 13.99 9.76
C ASN A 530 -7.19 13.66 8.94
N ILE A 531 -7.74 12.44 9.06
CA ILE A 531 -8.77 11.94 8.16
C ILE A 531 -10.17 12.34 8.64
N VAL A 532 -11.03 12.76 7.71
CA VAL A 532 -12.49 12.83 7.90
C VAL A 532 -13.10 11.67 7.14
N TRP A 533 -13.74 10.74 7.84
CA TRP A 533 -14.25 9.51 7.24
C TRP A 533 -15.64 9.73 6.65
N VAL A 534 -15.75 9.57 5.33
CA VAL A 534 -16.98 9.84 4.59
C VAL A 534 -17.56 8.52 4.08
N TRP A 535 -18.56 8.00 4.78
CA TRP A 535 -19.27 6.78 4.41
C TRP A 535 -20.30 7.08 3.32
N ASN A 536 -20.30 6.29 2.24
CA ASN A 536 -21.05 6.62 1.04
C ASN A 536 -21.86 5.44 0.46
N VAL A 537 -23.06 5.78 -0.03
CA VAL A 537 -24.02 4.91 -0.71
C VAL A 537 -24.63 5.66 -1.91
N GLN A 538 -25.23 4.93 -2.86
CA GLN A 538 -25.91 5.48 -4.03
C GLN A 538 -27.43 5.37 -3.90
N ASP A 539 -28.20 6.25 -4.56
CA ASP A 539 -29.61 5.96 -4.85
C ASP A 539 -29.76 4.95 -5.99
N LEU A 540 -30.66 3.97 -5.82
CA LEU A 540 -30.78 2.81 -6.71
C LEU A 540 -32.25 2.42 -6.92
N PRO A 541 -32.61 1.78 -8.05
CA PRO A 541 -33.96 1.24 -8.27
C PRO A 541 -34.46 0.32 -7.15
N ASP A 542 -35.77 0.33 -6.89
CA ASP A 542 -36.42 -0.47 -5.84
C ASP A 542 -36.27 -2.00 -6.04
N ASP A 543 -35.87 -2.44 -7.24
CA ASP A 543 -35.62 -3.82 -7.66
C ASP A 543 -34.13 -4.15 -7.90
N TYR A 544 -33.22 -3.24 -7.56
CA TYR A 544 -31.78 -3.44 -7.64
C TYR A 544 -31.27 -4.40 -6.55
N GLY A 545 -30.44 -5.38 -6.92
CA GLY A 545 -29.95 -6.43 -6.01
C GLY A 545 -30.83 -7.68 -5.93
N PHE A 546 -31.87 -7.78 -6.78
CA PHE A 546 -32.75 -8.95 -6.93
C PHE A 546 -32.69 -9.49 -8.36
N ALA A 547 -32.74 -10.81 -8.53
CA ALA A 547 -32.70 -11.44 -9.86
C ALA A 547 -34.02 -11.24 -10.64
N ASP A 548 -35.16 -11.24 -9.94
CA ASP A 548 -36.49 -10.97 -10.51
C ASP A 548 -36.73 -9.44 -10.74
N GLY A 549 -35.70 -8.70 -11.18
CA GLY A 549 -35.73 -7.26 -11.39
C GLY A 549 -34.52 -6.67 -12.14
N ASP A 550 -33.30 -7.03 -11.73
CA ASP A 550 -32.06 -6.40 -12.19
C ASP A 550 -31.23 -7.31 -13.11
N PRO A 551 -31.18 -7.05 -14.44
CA PRO A 551 -30.40 -7.85 -15.39
C PRO A 551 -28.87 -7.77 -15.21
N LYS A 552 -28.35 -6.90 -14.34
CA LYS A 552 -26.95 -6.95 -13.90
C LYS A 552 -26.75 -7.91 -12.73
N PHE A 553 -27.80 -8.21 -11.95
CA PHE A 553 -27.74 -9.18 -10.85
C PHE A 553 -27.84 -10.65 -11.34
N ASP A 554 -28.52 -10.91 -12.47
CA ASP A 554 -28.61 -12.21 -13.17
C ASP A 554 -27.30 -13.04 -13.16
N ARG A 555 -26.14 -12.37 -13.24
CA ARG A 555 -24.81 -13.01 -13.30
C ARG A 555 -24.44 -13.83 -12.05
N TYR A 556 -25.07 -13.57 -10.90
CA TYR A 556 -24.83 -14.29 -9.65
C TYR A 556 -25.84 -15.43 -9.41
N GLU A 557 -26.96 -15.47 -10.15
CA GLU A 557 -28.01 -16.47 -9.91
C GLU A 557 -27.48 -17.90 -10.13
N GLY A 558 -27.49 -18.71 -9.07
CA GLY A 558 -27.03 -20.10 -9.13
C GLY A 558 -25.51 -20.27 -9.25
N LEU A 559 -24.72 -19.21 -9.08
CA LEU A 559 -23.27 -19.28 -8.99
C LEU A 559 -22.86 -19.77 -7.58
N GLU A 560 -22.09 -20.86 -7.51
CA GLU A 560 -21.50 -21.32 -6.25
C GLU A 560 -20.48 -20.27 -5.77
N GLY A 561 -20.71 -19.71 -4.58
CA GLY A 561 -19.95 -18.56 -4.06
C GLY A 561 -20.33 -17.19 -4.62
N GLY A 562 -21.44 -17.06 -5.36
CA GLY A 562 -21.99 -15.78 -5.84
C GLY A 562 -22.84 -15.04 -4.80
N LEU A 563 -23.08 -13.74 -5.04
CA LEU A 563 -23.89 -12.89 -4.15
C LEU A 563 -25.30 -13.44 -3.92
N PRO A 564 -25.81 -13.46 -2.67
CA PRO A 564 -27.23 -13.62 -2.39
C PRO A 564 -28.00 -12.33 -2.74
N GLU A 565 -29.31 -12.44 -3.00
CA GLU A 565 -30.18 -11.27 -3.18
C GLU A 565 -30.21 -10.39 -1.92
N TYR A 566 -30.24 -9.07 -2.12
CA TYR A 566 -30.25 -8.08 -1.04
C TYR A 566 -31.02 -6.81 -1.42
N ASP A 567 -31.52 -6.10 -0.41
CA ASP A 567 -32.15 -4.79 -0.60
C ASP A 567 -31.08 -3.69 -0.67
N ALA A 568 -30.74 -3.25 -1.88
CA ALA A 568 -29.75 -2.19 -2.11
C ALA A 568 -30.19 -0.82 -1.55
N ASN A 569 -31.49 -0.66 -1.24
CA ASN A 569 -32.06 0.55 -0.66
C ASN A 569 -32.19 0.49 0.87
N ASP A 570 -31.87 -0.63 1.56
CA ASP A 570 -31.60 -0.58 3.00
C ASP A 570 -30.16 -0.11 3.26
N TRP A 571 -29.93 1.20 3.09
CA TRP A 571 -28.63 1.83 3.39
C TRP A 571 -28.18 1.60 4.84
N SER A 572 -29.09 1.34 5.79
CA SER A 572 -28.69 1.03 7.18
C SER A 572 -28.01 -0.33 7.31
N SER A 573 -28.23 -1.25 6.37
CA SER A 573 -27.55 -2.55 6.33
C SER A 573 -26.08 -2.45 5.87
N PHE A 574 -25.69 -1.36 5.21
CA PHE A 574 -24.32 -1.06 4.76
C PHE A 574 -23.52 -0.13 5.71
N SER A 575 -24.14 0.29 6.81
CA SER A 575 -23.58 1.23 7.79
C SER A 575 -22.39 0.63 8.57
N PRO A 576 -21.17 1.22 8.52
CA PRO A 576 -20.04 0.78 9.34
C PRO A 576 -20.25 1.05 10.85
N GLY A 577 -21.13 2.01 11.18
CA GLY A 577 -21.49 2.39 12.56
C GLY A 577 -21.01 3.79 12.92
N ALA A 578 -21.70 4.43 13.87
CA ALA A 578 -21.50 5.85 14.21
C ALA A 578 -20.06 6.22 14.66
N ASP A 579 -19.31 5.23 15.16
CA ASP A 579 -17.92 5.40 15.63
C ASP A 579 -16.88 5.31 14.49
N TYR A 580 -17.30 4.98 13.27
CA TYR A 580 -16.42 4.68 12.11
C TYR A 580 -16.60 5.63 10.92
N TYR A 581 -17.49 6.61 10.99
CA TYR A 581 -17.63 7.64 9.95
C TYR A 581 -18.03 9.00 10.55
N ASP A 582 -17.57 10.08 9.91
CA ASP A 582 -17.87 11.46 10.28
C ASP A 582 -19.00 12.07 9.46
N VAL A 583 -19.10 11.72 8.17
CA VAL A 583 -20.05 12.34 7.23
C VAL A 583 -20.79 11.26 6.44
N LEU A 584 -22.12 11.37 6.37
CA LEU A 584 -22.94 10.54 5.48
C LEU A 584 -22.97 11.15 4.07
N SER A 585 -22.70 10.36 3.04
CA SER A 585 -22.61 10.82 1.64
C SER A 585 -23.54 10.00 0.76
N VAL A 586 -24.40 10.64 -0.03
CA VAL A 586 -25.29 9.93 -0.97
C VAL A 586 -25.12 10.44 -2.40
N ASP A 587 -25.04 9.53 -3.36
CA ASP A 587 -24.74 9.84 -4.77
C ASP A 587 -26.02 9.74 -5.63
N PHE A 588 -26.24 10.74 -6.49
CA PHE A 588 -27.51 11.03 -7.18
C PHE A 588 -27.32 11.36 -8.68
N TYR A 589 -27.59 10.42 -9.58
CA TYR A 589 -27.29 10.62 -11.02
C TYR A 589 -28.44 11.16 -11.87
N ASP A 590 -29.67 11.18 -11.38
CA ASP A 590 -30.79 11.83 -12.06
C ASP A 590 -31.77 12.52 -11.10
N VAL A 591 -32.92 12.96 -11.64
CA VAL A 591 -33.93 13.74 -10.92
C VAL A 591 -34.69 12.96 -9.84
N GLU A 592 -34.60 11.63 -9.79
CA GLU A 592 -35.15 10.84 -8.68
C GLU A 592 -34.26 10.85 -7.43
N GLY A 593 -32.98 11.22 -7.53
CA GLY A 593 -32.08 11.36 -6.37
C GLY A 593 -32.66 12.29 -5.29
N TYR A 594 -33.17 13.45 -5.71
CA TYR A 594 -33.86 14.41 -4.83
C TYR A 594 -35.31 14.03 -4.49
N ALA A 595 -35.73 12.78 -4.64
CA ALA A 595 -37.02 12.32 -4.13
C ALA A 595 -37.06 12.40 -2.59
N PRO A 596 -38.18 12.85 -1.97
CA PRO A 596 -38.28 12.94 -0.51
C PRO A 596 -37.97 11.63 0.24
N ARG A 597 -38.15 10.47 -0.40
CA ARG A 597 -37.82 9.16 0.18
C ARG A 597 -36.33 9.01 0.52
N HIS A 598 -35.44 9.50 -0.34
CA HIS A 598 -33.99 9.45 -0.19
C HIS A 598 -33.54 10.44 0.90
N TYR A 599 -34.05 11.68 0.87
CA TYR A 599 -33.78 12.66 1.91
C TYR A 599 -34.24 12.21 3.29
N GLU A 600 -35.50 11.76 3.43
CA GLU A 600 -36.01 11.25 4.70
C GLU A 600 -35.19 10.04 5.21
N GLN A 601 -34.54 9.29 4.32
CA GLN A 601 -33.68 8.18 4.71
C GLN A 601 -32.28 8.63 5.17
N ALA A 602 -31.62 9.49 4.40
CA ALA A 602 -30.35 10.09 4.80
C ALA A 602 -30.51 10.82 6.15
N GLN A 603 -31.57 11.62 6.28
CA GLN A 603 -31.91 12.34 7.51
C GLN A 603 -32.13 11.39 8.70
N ARG A 604 -32.81 10.25 8.54
CA ARG A 604 -32.98 9.27 9.62
C ARG A 604 -31.66 8.68 10.11
N ILE A 605 -30.69 8.48 9.21
CA ILE A 605 -29.38 7.88 9.52
C ILE A 605 -28.46 8.93 10.15
N ALA A 606 -28.34 10.11 9.52
CA ALA A 606 -27.61 11.26 10.04
C ALA A 606 -28.07 11.67 11.46
N GLN A 607 -29.38 11.75 11.71
CA GLN A 607 -29.94 12.09 13.02
C GLN A 607 -29.86 10.94 14.06
N ARG A 608 -29.68 9.68 13.62
CA ARG A 608 -29.43 8.53 14.51
C ARG A 608 -28.02 8.60 15.10
N ASP A 609 -27.05 8.96 14.26
CA ASP A 609 -25.62 8.88 14.59
C ASP A 609 -24.99 10.24 14.94
N GLY A 610 -25.71 11.34 14.72
CA GLY A 610 -25.24 12.70 15.03
C GLY A 610 -24.19 13.22 14.04
N LYS A 611 -24.42 13.02 12.74
CA LYS A 611 -23.46 13.28 11.66
C LYS A 611 -24.07 14.20 10.58
N PRO A 612 -23.31 15.12 9.97
CA PRO A 612 -23.76 15.87 8.79
C PRO A 612 -23.96 14.96 7.57
N MET A 613 -24.72 15.44 6.58
CA MET A 613 -24.98 14.73 5.32
C MET A 613 -24.60 15.57 4.08
N ILE A 614 -24.10 14.92 3.03
CA ILE A 614 -23.68 15.54 1.76
C ILE A 614 -24.20 14.75 0.55
N VAL A 615 -24.38 15.43 -0.57
CA VAL A 615 -24.54 14.78 -1.89
C VAL A 615 -23.14 14.54 -2.44
N GLY A 616 -22.72 13.28 -2.39
CA GLY A 616 -21.34 12.88 -2.64
C GLY A 616 -20.94 12.98 -4.09
N GLU A 617 -21.84 12.62 -5.01
CA GLU A 617 -21.69 12.74 -6.46
C GLU A 617 -23.03 13.08 -7.10
N THR A 618 -23.03 13.86 -8.18
CA THR A 618 -24.23 14.07 -8.98
C THR A 618 -23.97 14.44 -10.44
N PHE A 619 -24.92 14.15 -11.32
CA PHE A 619 -25.00 14.77 -12.65
C PHE A 619 -25.95 15.96 -12.69
N VAL A 620 -26.92 16.08 -11.78
CA VAL A 620 -28.01 17.07 -11.83
C VAL A 620 -28.02 17.89 -10.55
N PHE A 621 -27.88 19.21 -10.65
CA PHE A 621 -27.93 20.07 -9.47
C PHE A 621 -29.35 20.16 -8.88
N PRO A 622 -29.49 20.22 -7.55
CA PRO A 622 -30.78 20.45 -6.93
C PRO A 622 -31.27 21.87 -7.23
N THR A 623 -32.57 22.01 -7.49
CA THR A 623 -33.20 23.32 -7.62
C THR A 623 -33.30 24.02 -6.26
N GLN A 624 -33.50 25.35 -6.27
CA GLN A 624 -33.67 26.12 -5.03
C GLN A 624 -34.90 25.68 -4.21
N ASP A 625 -35.95 25.16 -4.87
CA ASP A 625 -37.12 24.58 -4.18
C ASP A 625 -36.78 23.22 -3.52
N GLU A 626 -35.89 22.43 -4.11
CA GLU A 626 -35.40 21.16 -3.53
C GLU A 626 -34.43 21.41 -2.37
N ILE A 627 -33.48 22.35 -2.49
CA ILE A 627 -32.61 22.77 -1.38
C ILE A 627 -33.46 23.29 -0.21
N ALA A 628 -34.48 24.11 -0.48
CA ALA A 628 -35.39 24.62 0.56
C ALA A 628 -36.29 23.54 1.19
N ALA A 629 -36.51 22.42 0.51
CA ALA A 629 -37.24 21.26 1.02
C ALA A 629 -36.33 20.23 1.73
N GLN A 630 -35.03 20.22 1.41
CA GLN A 630 -34.02 19.28 1.87
C GLN A 630 -32.80 20.00 2.47
N PRO A 631 -33.00 20.88 3.46
CA PRO A 631 -31.98 21.85 3.87
C PRO A 631 -30.79 21.24 4.63
N ASP A 632 -30.85 19.97 5.04
CA ASP A 632 -29.78 19.32 5.81
C ASP A 632 -28.57 18.91 4.91
N TRP A 633 -28.72 18.91 3.58
CA TRP A 633 -27.61 18.64 2.64
C TRP A 633 -26.57 19.77 2.64
N SER A 634 -25.40 19.53 3.22
CA SER A 634 -24.37 20.57 3.47
C SER A 634 -23.37 20.78 2.33
N LEU A 635 -23.33 19.89 1.33
CA LEU A 635 -22.46 19.96 0.15
C LEU A 635 -23.11 19.20 -1.01
N ALA A 636 -22.86 19.63 -2.25
CA ALA A 636 -23.17 18.83 -3.44
C ALA A 636 -22.03 18.87 -4.47
N MET A 637 -21.47 17.69 -4.80
CA MET A 637 -20.37 17.56 -5.76
C MET A 637 -20.82 17.02 -7.12
N PRO A 638 -20.67 17.79 -8.21
CA PRO A 638 -20.95 17.33 -9.55
C PRO A 638 -19.77 16.50 -10.11
N TRP A 639 -20.10 15.48 -10.91
CA TRP A 639 -19.10 14.58 -11.50
C TRP A 639 -18.48 15.14 -12.79
N GLY A 640 -17.41 15.92 -12.63
CA GLY A 640 -16.49 16.30 -13.70
C GLY A 640 -17.15 17.03 -14.88
N VAL A 641 -16.69 16.76 -16.10
CA VAL A 641 -17.19 17.42 -17.32
C VAL A 641 -18.67 17.10 -17.61
N ARG A 642 -19.24 16.06 -16.98
CA ARG A 642 -20.64 15.66 -17.20
C ARG A 642 -21.64 16.72 -16.73
N THR A 643 -21.27 17.62 -15.80
CA THR A 643 -22.16 18.69 -15.31
C THR A 643 -22.81 19.48 -16.45
N TRP A 644 -22.06 19.81 -17.50
CA TRP A 644 -22.53 20.57 -18.66
C TRP A 644 -23.38 19.77 -19.66
N ASN A 645 -23.44 18.43 -19.52
CA ASN A 645 -24.28 17.58 -20.36
C ASN A 645 -25.71 17.41 -19.78
N TYR A 646 -25.86 17.56 -18.46
CA TYR A 646 -27.11 17.32 -17.74
C TYR A 646 -27.79 18.59 -17.21
N ASN A 647 -27.03 19.69 -17.00
CA ASN A 647 -27.56 20.96 -16.49
C ASN A 647 -27.57 22.06 -17.57
N THR A 648 -28.50 23.00 -17.47
CA THR A 648 -28.49 24.22 -18.30
C THR A 648 -27.54 25.28 -17.68
N PRO A 649 -26.99 26.22 -18.48
CA PRO A 649 -26.20 27.34 -17.95
C PRO A 649 -26.93 28.13 -16.87
N GLN A 650 -28.24 28.35 -17.02
CA GLN A 650 -29.06 29.05 -16.03
C GLN A 650 -29.24 28.25 -14.73
N ALA A 651 -29.37 26.91 -14.80
CA ALA A 651 -29.45 26.07 -13.61
C ALA A 651 -28.12 26.06 -12.84
N MET A 652 -27.00 25.93 -13.55
CA MET A 652 -25.66 26.00 -12.95
C MET A 652 -25.38 27.38 -12.34
N ALA A 653 -25.66 28.47 -13.06
CA ALA A 653 -25.52 29.83 -12.54
C ALA A 653 -26.35 30.03 -11.25
N THR A 654 -27.62 29.58 -11.26
CA THR A 654 -28.51 29.66 -10.09
C THR A 654 -27.97 28.85 -8.90
N PHE A 655 -27.50 27.63 -9.13
CA PHE A 655 -26.91 26.78 -8.08
C PHE A 655 -25.68 27.46 -7.48
N TYR A 656 -24.70 27.82 -8.31
CA TYR A 656 -23.43 28.38 -7.82
C TYR A 656 -23.62 29.74 -7.13
N GLU A 657 -24.48 30.63 -7.64
CA GLU A 657 -24.78 31.93 -7.01
C GLU A 657 -25.34 31.80 -5.58
N HIS A 658 -26.06 30.72 -5.28
CA HIS A 658 -26.67 30.48 -3.97
C HIS A 658 -25.87 29.49 -3.09
N SER A 659 -24.73 29.01 -3.59
CA SER A 659 -23.83 28.09 -2.90
C SER A 659 -22.68 28.81 -2.21
N ILE A 660 -22.07 28.16 -1.22
CA ILE A 660 -20.81 28.62 -0.61
C ILE A 660 -19.65 28.14 -1.49
N GLY A 661 -18.86 29.08 -2.00
CA GLY A 661 -17.59 28.84 -2.70
C GLY A 661 -16.37 29.02 -1.81
N ALA A 662 -15.17 28.75 -2.36
CA ALA A 662 -13.89 28.82 -1.66
C ALA A 662 -13.67 30.10 -0.84
N ALA A 663 -14.00 31.27 -1.40
CA ALA A 663 -13.86 32.57 -0.73
C ALA A 663 -14.70 32.69 0.57
N GLY A 664 -15.79 31.92 0.68
CA GLY A 664 -16.69 31.89 1.84
C GLY A 664 -16.37 30.80 2.88
N LEU A 665 -15.35 29.97 2.64
CA LEU A 665 -14.89 28.99 3.61
C LEU A 665 -14.20 29.66 4.81
N PRO A 666 -14.32 29.11 6.03
CA PRO A 666 -13.49 29.50 7.16
C PRO A 666 -12.05 29.04 6.95
N ARG A 667 -11.19 29.33 7.92
CA ARG A 667 -9.89 28.65 8.05
C ARG A 667 -10.14 27.32 8.75
N PHE A 668 -9.49 26.24 8.32
CA PHE A 668 -9.63 24.94 8.97
C PHE A 668 -8.47 24.63 9.91
N THR A 669 -8.73 23.88 10.97
CA THR A 669 -7.69 23.25 11.77
C THR A 669 -7.24 21.94 11.11
N THR A 670 -5.99 21.56 11.36
CA THR A 670 -5.58 20.16 11.26
C THR A 670 -6.41 19.36 12.25
N ARG A 671 -6.98 18.25 11.77
CA ARG A 671 -7.71 17.26 12.56
C ARG A 671 -6.73 16.27 13.19
N ASP A 672 -7.10 15.71 14.34
CA ASP A 672 -6.32 14.75 15.11
C ASP A 672 -7.27 13.71 15.72
N ASN A 673 -7.37 12.55 15.07
CA ASN A 673 -8.18 11.41 15.52
C ASN A 673 -7.45 10.50 16.52
N THR A 674 -6.28 10.89 17.07
CA THR A 674 -5.50 9.98 17.93
C THR A 674 -6.21 9.63 19.24
N ALA A 675 -6.91 8.50 19.23
CA ALA A 675 -7.40 7.86 20.43
C ALA A 675 -6.21 7.58 21.38
N THR A 676 -6.36 7.92 22.66
CA THR A 676 -5.35 7.58 23.68
C THR A 676 -5.16 6.06 23.69
N PRO A 677 -3.94 5.53 23.42
CA PRO A 677 -3.76 4.09 23.28
C PRO A 677 -4.17 3.34 24.56
N THR A 678 -4.80 2.18 24.39
CA THR A 678 -5.20 1.29 25.49
C THR A 678 -4.91 -0.15 25.10
N ALA A 679 -4.47 -0.96 26.06
CA ALA A 679 -4.31 -2.39 25.82
C ALA A 679 -5.69 -3.03 25.59
N THR A 680 -5.84 -3.77 24.49
CA THR A 680 -7.12 -4.34 24.02
C THR A 680 -7.14 -5.88 24.01
N ASP A 681 -6.00 -6.51 23.76
CA ASP A 681 -5.84 -7.96 23.65
C ASP A 681 -4.42 -8.37 24.11
N ALA A 682 -4.22 -9.66 24.41
CA ALA A 682 -2.91 -10.22 24.69
C ALA A 682 -2.79 -11.65 24.14
N ARG A 683 -1.56 -12.03 23.76
CA ARG A 683 -1.22 -13.39 23.35
C ARG A 683 -0.09 -13.94 24.20
N VAL A 684 -0.17 -15.23 24.52
CA VAL A 684 0.86 -15.96 25.26
C VAL A 684 1.90 -16.49 24.29
N VAL A 685 3.17 -16.14 24.48
CA VAL A 685 4.24 -16.60 23.59
C VAL A 685 5.07 -17.67 24.28
N GLY A 686 4.92 -18.90 23.80
CA GLY A 686 5.53 -20.10 24.34
C GLY A 686 6.73 -20.57 23.51
N VAL A 687 7.77 -21.08 24.17
CA VAL A 687 9.00 -21.59 23.54
C VAL A 687 9.39 -22.95 24.11
N VAL A 688 9.94 -23.82 23.26
CA VAL A 688 10.42 -25.16 23.68
C VAL A 688 11.92 -25.09 23.96
N ASN A 689 12.25 -24.65 25.17
CA ASN A 689 13.61 -24.56 25.68
C ASN A 689 14.21 -25.95 25.96
N PRO A 690 15.54 -26.05 26.20
CA PRO A 690 16.18 -27.32 26.59
C PRO A 690 15.56 -27.97 27.83
N HIS A 691 14.80 -27.23 28.64
CA HIS A 691 14.19 -27.70 29.88
C HIS A 691 12.71 -28.08 29.75
N GLY A 692 12.09 -27.82 28.58
CA GLY A 692 10.68 -28.10 28.30
C GLY A 692 9.98 -26.91 27.63
N TYR A 693 8.66 -27.03 27.47
CA TYR A 693 7.81 -25.92 27.04
C TYR A 693 7.62 -24.89 28.15
N GLU A 694 7.97 -23.64 27.89
CA GLU A 694 7.95 -22.51 28.83
C GLU A 694 7.36 -21.26 28.18
N VAL A 695 6.58 -20.47 28.92
CA VAL A 695 6.07 -19.17 28.45
C VAL A 695 7.13 -18.10 28.68
N ALA A 696 7.70 -17.61 27.58
CA ALA A 696 8.82 -16.67 27.58
C ALA A 696 8.43 -15.22 27.26
N ALA A 697 7.25 -14.96 26.68
CA ALA A 697 6.75 -13.60 26.54
C ALA A 697 5.20 -13.52 26.58
N LEU A 698 4.70 -12.29 26.69
CA LEU A 698 3.31 -11.92 26.42
C LEU A 698 3.30 -10.77 25.40
N ALA A 699 2.62 -10.94 24.27
CA ALA A 699 2.47 -9.88 23.25
C ALA A 699 1.12 -9.18 23.46
N VAL A 700 1.14 -7.90 23.83
CA VAL A 700 -0.05 -7.12 24.20
C VAL A 700 -0.41 -6.17 23.06
N ARG A 701 -1.62 -6.28 22.51
CA ARG A 701 -2.13 -5.38 21.46
C ARG A 701 -2.68 -4.11 22.10
N TYR A 702 -2.41 -2.97 21.47
CA TYR A 702 -2.95 -1.67 21.80
C TYR A 702 -3.94 -1.20 20.71
N SER A 703 -4.89 -0.33 21.08
CA SER A 703 -5.87 0.30 20.19
C SER A 703 -5.28 1.36 19.23
N ALA A 704 -4.00 1.69 19.37
CA ALA A 704 -3.26 2.58 18.49
C ALA A 704 -1.75 2.27 18.62
N PRO A 705 -0.94 2.51 17.57
CA PRO A 705 0.47 2.18 17.55
C PRO A 705 1.28 3.09 18.46
N LEU A 706 2.36 2.52 18.98
CA LEU A 706 3.34 3.23 19.79
C LEU A 706 4.62 3.45 18.97
N PRO A 707 5.30 4.60 19.11
CA PRO A 707 6.63 4.81 18.56
C PRO A 707 7.63 3.74 19.03
N ALA A 708 8.66 3.46 18.24
CA ALA A 708 9.69 2.49 18.59
C ALA A 708 10.40 2.83 19.92
N GLY A 709 10.37 1.92 20.91
CA GLY A 709 11.17 2.07 22.12
C GLY A 709 11.04 0.96 23.16
N GLU A 710 12.02 0.94 24.08
CA GLU A 710 11.95 0.22 25.35
C GLU A 710 10.97 0.93 26.31
N LEU A 711 10.31 0.14 27.16
CA LEU A 711 9.36 0.57 28.19
C LEU A 711 9.86 0.11 29.57
N ASP A 712 9.33 0.68 30.66
CA ASP A 712 9.63 0.19 32.01
C ASP A 712 8.89 -1.14 32.27
N PRO A 713 9.60 -2.27 32.53
CA PRO A 713 8.94 -3.53 32.88
C PRO A 713 8.03 -3.42 34.11
N ALA A 714 8.33 -2.50 35.04
CA ALA A 714 7.52 -2.27 36.23
C ALA A 714 6.20 -1.52 35.95
N ALA A 715 5.97 -1.05 34.72
CA ALA A 715 4.67 -0.53 34.29
C ALA A 715 3.65 -1.66 34.00
N PHE A 716 4.08 -2.93 33.95
CA PHE A 716 3.25 -4.08 33.65
C PHE A 716 3.20 -5.07 34.80
N ALA A 717 2.00 -5.52 35.15
CA ALA A 717 1.78 -6.63 36.08
C ALA A 717 1.16 -7.80 35.32
N VAL A 718 1.92 -8.89 35.14
CA VAL A 718 1.45 -10.13 34.49
C VAL A 718 1.13 -11.17 35.56
N ARG A 719 0.01 -11.89 35.42
CA ARG A 719 -0.38 -13.03 36.26
C ARG A 719 -0.62 -14.27 35.39
N ALA A 720 -0.15 -15.41 35.88
CA ALA A 720 -0.50 -16.74 35.37
C ALA A 720 -1.25 -17.53 36.46
N ASP A 721 -2.33 -18.20 36.07
CA ASP A 721 -3.17 -19.06 36.91
C ASP A 721 -3.27 -20.45 36.25
N LEU A 722 -2.19 -21.24 36.39
CA LEU A 722 -2.06 -22.53 35.69
C LEU A 722 -2.87 -23.60 36.42
N ASP A 723 -4.04 -23.95 35.90
CA ASP A 723 -4.92 -24.96 36.52
C ASP A 723 -4.57 -26.39 36.05
N GLY A 724 -4.09 -27.22 36.97
CA GLY A 724 -3.81 -28.64 36.75
C GLY A 724 -4.85 -29.56 37.42
N PRO A 725 -4.86 -30.87 37.09
CA PRO A 725 -5.82 -31.83 37.64
C PRO A 725 -5.64 -32.12 39.14
N THR A 726 -4.53 -31.72 39.76
CA THR A 726 -4.27 -31.83 41.21
C THR A 726 -3.51 -30.60 41.74
N PRO A 727 -3.56 -30.29 43.05
CA PRO A 727 -2.84 -29.15 43.62
C PRO A 727 -1.30 -29.20 43.47
N GLU A 728 -0.74 -30.38 43.19
CA GLU A 728 0.68 -30.57 42.87
C GLU A 728 1.01 -30.31 41.38
N THR A 729 -0.01 -30.07 40.55
CA THR A 729 0.09 -29.75 39.12
C THR A 729 -0.54 -28.40 38.75
N SER A 730 -1.21 -27.70 39.67
CA SER A 730 -1.57 -26.28 39.51
C SER A 730 -0.46 -25.33 39.98
N SER A 731 -0.36 -24.13 39.40
CA SER A 731 0.57 -23.08 39.85
C SER A 731 0.05 -21.67 39.54
N ASP A 732 -0.33 -20.92 40.57
CA ASP A 732 -0.78 -19.52 40.44
C ASP A 732 0.29 -18.52 40.92
N GLY A 733 0.36 -17.35 40.29
CA GLY A 733 1.25 -16.28 40.74
C GLY A 733 1.45 -15.15 39.73
N PRO A 734 2.18 -14.08 40.13
CA PRO A 734 2.72 -13.13 39.17
C PRO A 734 3.73 -13.82 38.23
N ARG A 735 3.99 -13.21 37.08
CA ARG A 735 5.19 -13.46 36.25
C ARG A 735 6.12 -12.25 36.33
N THR A 736 7.41 -12.49 36.30
CA THR A 736 8.46 -11.47 36.34
C THR A 736 8.71 -10.97 34.92
N VAL A 737 8.27 -9.75 34.61
CA VAL A 737 8.62 -9.08 33.34
C VAL A 737 10.09 -8.65 33.40
N VAL A 738 10.93 -9.15 32.50
CA VAL A 738 12.37 -8.84 32.45
C VAL A 738 12.70 -7.70 31.49
N ARG A 739 11.87 -7.51 30.45
CA ARG A 739 11.97 -6.44 29.46
C ARG A 739 10.58 -6.15 28.88
N ALA A 740 10.34 -4.92 28.48
CA ALA A 740 9.11 -4.49 27.81
C ALA A 740 9.47 -3.54 26.66
N PHE A 741 8.97 -3.76 25.45
CA PHE A 741 9.28 -2.92 24.29
C PHE A 741 8.16 -2.96 23.23
N THR A 742 8.12 -1.95 22.36
CA THR A 742 7.13 -1.88 21.27
C THR A 742 7.54 -2.72 20.07
N ALA A 743 6.57 -3.31 19.38
CA ALA A 743 6.76 -4.15 18.21
C ALA A 743 5.69 -3.92 17.12
N ALA A 744 6.01 -4.31 15.89
CA ALA A 744 5.07 -4.29 14.77
C ALA A 744 4.02 -5.41 14.86
N GLY A 745 4.36 -6.54 15.49
CA GLY A 745 3.53 -7.73 15.63
C GLY A 745 3.98 -8.61 16.81
N PRO A 746 3.32 -9.75 17.07
CA PRO A 746 3.77 -10.75 18.04
C PRO A 746 5.00 -11.54 17.56
N ASP A 747 5.35 -11.46 16.28
CA ASP A 747 6.44 -12.23 15.68
C ASP A 747 7.81 -11.93 16.33
N GLY A 748 8.61 -12.99 16.49
CA GLY A 748 9.90 -12.92 17.16
C GLY A 748 9.83 -12.76 18.69
N ALA A 749 8.67 -12.50 19.30
CA ALA A 749 8.55 -12.31 20.74
C ALA A 749 9.11 -13.49 21.53
N GLY A 750 9.79 -13.19 22.65
CA GLY A 750 10.52 -14.20 23.43
C GLY A 750 11.86 -14.66 22.82
N SER A 751 12.21 -14.20 21.61
CA SER A 751 13.54 -14.44 21.02
C SER A 751 14.56 -13.45 21.58
N PRO A 752 15.74 -13.90 22.06
CA PRO A 752 16.73 -13.00 22.65
C PRO A 752 17.26 -11.95 21.65
N GLY A 753 17.11 -10.67 22.00
CA GLY A 753 17.71 -9.57 21.23
C GLY A 753 16.86 -8.99 20.10
N GLN A 754 15.53 -9.19 20.12
CA GLN A 754 14.61 -8.44 19.28
C GLN A 754 14.74 -6.93 19.55
N GLU A 755 14.95 -6.11 18.51
CA GLU A 755 15.04 -4.65 18.62
C GLU A 755 13.63 -4.00 18.64
N PRO A 756 13.40 -2.89 19.36
CA PRO A 756 12.11 -2.22 19.38
C PRO A 756 11.71 -1.65 18.00
N ALA A 757 10.45 -1.85 17.61
CA ALA A 757 9.87 -1.36 16.37
C ALA A 757 8.60 -0.52 16.66
N PRO A 758 8.18 0.40 15.76
CA PRO A 758 6.90 1.07 15.91
C PRO A 758 5.77 0.08 15.58
N GLY A 759 4.62 0.23 16.24
CA GLY A 759 3.44 -0.60 15.95
C GLY A 759 2.47 -0.75 17.12
N ALA A 760 1.37 -1.45 16.86
CA ALA A 760 0.26 -1.64 17.80
C ALA A 760 0.50 -2.77 18.83
N TRP A 761 1.73 -3.24 19.01
CA TRP A 761 2.06 -4.32 19.95
C TRP A 761 3.13 -3.90 20.96
N VAL A 762 3.03 -4.45 22.17
CA VAL A 762 4.05 -4.39 23.22
C VAL A 762 4.43 -5.81 23.61
N VAL A 763 5.70 -6.16 23.41
CA VAL A 763 6.25 -7.45 23.85
C VAL A 763 6.76 -7.31 25.27
N LEU A 764 6.28 -8.18 26.15
CA LEU A 764 6.71 -8.33 27.53
C LEU A 764 7.50 -9.64 27.65
N GLU A 765 8.83 -9.58 27.66
CA GLU A 765 9.68 -10.75 27.94
C GLU A 765 9.50 -11.16 29.42
N LEU A 766 9.32 -12.45 29.69
CA LEU A 766 9.04 -13.01 31.02
C LEU A 766 10.15 -13.96 31.47
N ASP A 767 10.51 -13.92 32.75
CA ASP A 767 11.53 -14.79 33.33
C ASP A 767 11.08 -16.26 33.31
N THR A 768 11.72 -17.12 32.50
CA THR A 768 11.39 -18.55 32.46
C THR A 768 11.80 -19.30 33.73
N SER A 769 12.61 -18.68 34.60
CA SER A 769 12.90 -19.20 35.94
C SER A 769 11.79 -18.94 36.97
N ASP A 770 10.69 -18.25 36.62
CA ASP A 770 9.47 -18.17 37.45
C ASP A 770 8.85 -19.56 37.68
N ALA A 771 8.27 -19.81 38.86
CA ALA A 771 7.68 -21.11 39.23
C ALA A 771 6.53 -21.57 38.31
N ASN A 772 5.77 -20.59 37.82
CA ASN A 772 4.61 -20.67 36.94
C ASN A 772 4.96 -20.35 35.47
N ALA A 773 6.22 -20.53 35.07
CA ALA A 773 6.65 -20.38 33.66
C ALA A 773 6.33 -21.58 32.76
N ALA A 774 6.10 -22.78 33.32
CA ALA A 774 5.97 -24.01 32.54
C ALA A 774 4.65 -24.05 31.72
N GLY A 775 4.75 -24.36 30.43
CA GLY A 775 3.60 -24.57 29.53
C GLY A 775 3.02 -25.98 29.58
N THR A 776 3.71 -26.93 30.23
CA THR A 776 3.25 -28.32 30.45
C THR A 776 3.39 -28.76 31.90
N PHE A 777 2.55 -29.71 32.31
CA PHE A 777 2.71 -30.51 33.52
C PHE A 777 2.82 -32.02 33.20
N TYR A 778 3.17 -32.83 34.19
CA TYR A 778 3.27 -34.28 34.05
C TYR A 778 2.32 -35.01 35.00
N SER A 779 1.37 -35.76 34.44
CA SER A 779 0.37 -36.56 35.17
C SER A 779 0.41 -38.04 34.79
N GLY A 780 1.60 -38.58 34.56
CA GLY A 780 1.85 -39.92 34.01
C GLY A 780 2.16 -39.92 32.51
N THR A 781 1.68 -38.89 31.81
CA THR A 781 2.14 -38.39 30.51
C THR A 781 2.31 -36.87 30.63
N THR A 782 3.03 -36.26 29.69
CA THR A 782 3.13 -34.80 29.52
C THR A 782 1.79 -34.27 29.00
N GLN A 783 1.30 -33.18 29.58
CA GLN A 783 0.04 -32.52 29.23
C GLN A 783 0.26 -31.00 29.20
N THR A 784 -0.43 -30.28 28.32
CA THR A 784 -0.40 -28.81 28.25
C THR A 784 -1.38 -28.18 29.24
N TYR A 785 -1.09 -26.96 29.69
CA TYR A 785 -2.11 -26.07 30.27
C TYR A 785 -2.93 -25.38 29.18
N ASP A 786 -4.12 -24.89 29.51
CA ASP A 786 -4.84 -23.90 28.70
C ASP A 786 -4.22 -22.52 28.95
N LEU A 787 -3.20 -22.18 28.16
CA LEU A 787 -2.38 -21.00 28.42
C LEU A 787 -3.09 -19.68 28.12
N ALA A 788 -3.97 -19.63 27.13
CA ALA A 788 -4.78 -18.43 26.86
C ALA A 788 -5.68 -18.12 28.06
N ALA A 789 -6.44 -19.12 28.55
CA ALA A 789 -7.31 -18.94 29.71
C ALA A 789 -6.55 -18.62 31.02
N ALA A 790 -5.26 -18.99 31.12
CA ALA A 790 -4.46 -18.85 32.33
C ALA A 790 -3.74 -17.50 32.48
N TYR A 791 -3.57 -16.70 31.43
CA TYR A 791 -2.72 -15.50 31.44
C TYR A 791 -3.51 -14.18 31.38
N SER A 792 -3.00 -13.19 32.12
CA SER A 792 -3.53 -11.80 32.09
C SER A 792 -2.44 -10.77 32.40
N VAL A 793 -2.66 -9.54 31.93
CA VAL A 793 -1.76 -8.38 32.10
C VAL A 793 -2.55 -7.15 32.57
N THR A 794 -1.89 -6.25 33.29
CA THR A 794 -2.44 -4.93 33.68
C THR A 794 -1.36 -3.86 33.56
N GLN A 795 -1.70 -2.71 32.97
CA GLN A 795 -0.75 -1.59 32.79
C GLN A 795 -0.82 -0.66 34.01
N VAL A 796 -0.07 -1.01 35.05
CA VAL A 796 -0.14 -0.41 36.40
C VAL A 796 0.51 0.98 36.53
N ALA A 797 1.15 1.49 35.47
CA ALA A 797 1.71 2.84 35.41
C ALA A 797 1.54 3.46 34.00
N ASP A 798 1.79 4.77 33.91
CA ASP A 798 1.82 5.47 32.62
C ASP A 798 3.06 5.01 31.82
N LEU A 799 2.88 4.69 30.53
CA LEU A 799 4.01 4.45 29.62
C LEU A 799 4.53 5.78 29.07
N SER A 800 5.82 5.83 28.76
CA SER A 800 6.46 6.98 28.09
C SER A 800 7.40 6.46 27.02
N VAL A 801 7.07 6.72 25.74
CA VAL A 801 7.80 6.18 24.60
C VAL A 801 7.88 7.22 23.48
N GLY A 802 9.10 7.59 23.11
CA GLY A 802 9.34 8.76 22.25
C GLY A 802 8.79 10.05 22.87
N ALA A 803 7.82 10.67 22.22
CA ALA A 803 7.04 11.80 22.75
C ALA A 803 5.66 11.38 23.32
N THR A 804 5.24 10.13 23.08
CA THR A 804 3.91 9.62 23.45
C THR A 804 3.88 9.21 24.92
N THR A 805 2.82 9.61 25.62
CA THR A 805 2.52 9.17 26.98
C THR A 805 1.20 8.41 26.97
N VAL A 806 1.21 7.17 27.47
CA VAL A 806 0.00 6.33 27.54
C VAL A 806 -0.41 6.20 29.00
N PRO A 807 -1.57 6.74 29.43
CA PRO A 807 -2.01 6.66 30.82
C PRO A 807 -2.18 5.22 31.33
N ALA A 808 -1.98 5.00 32.63
CA ALA A 808 -2.19 3.71 33.29
C ALA A 808 -3.61 3.17 33.09
N SER A 809 -3.72 1.90 32.66
CA SER A 809 -4.98 1.16 32.59
C SER A 809 -4.98 0.01 33.60
N LEU A 810 -5.83 0.14 34.62
CA LEU A 810 -5.91 -0.79 35.75
C LEU A 810 -6.92 -1.93 35.55
N ASP A 811 -7.61 -1.96 34.42
CA ASP A 811 -8.48 -3.07 34.03
C ASP A 811 -7.62 -4.18 33.38
N PRO A 812 -7.64 -5.43 33.88
CA PRO A 812 -6.80 -6.49 33.34
C PRO A 812 -7.26 -6.96 31.95
N VAL A 813 -6.31 -7.07 31.02
CA VAL A 813 -6.48 -7.73 29.72
C VAL A 813 -6.14 -9.21 29.90
N ALA A 814 -7.08 -10.10 29.58
CA ALA A 814 -6.85 -11.54 29.51
C ALA A 814 -6.23 -11.92 28.16
N ALA A 815 -5.46 -13.00 28.09
CA ALA A 815 -4.95 -13.48 26.81
C ALA A 815 -6.05 -14.20 26.01
N SER A 816 -6.08 -13.96 24.69
CA SER A 816 -7.04 -14.58 23.77
C SER A 816 -6.47 -15.79 23.03
N ALA A 817 -5.16 -15.81 22.79
CA ALA A 817 -4.45 -16.80 21.99
C ALA A 817 -3.09 -17.20 22.58
N VAL A 818 -2.50 -18.25 21.99
CA VAL A 818 -1.16 -18.75 22.30
C VAL A 818 -0.40 -18.87 20.98
N ASP A 819 0.71 -18.15 20.84
CA ASP A 819 1.64 -18.28 19.72
C ASP A 819 2.83 -19.14 20.18
N THR A 820 3.22 -20.13 19.40
CA THR A 820 4.33 -21.05 19.72
C THR A 820 5.33 -21.15 18.55
N PRO A 821 6.26 -20.18 18.44
CA PRO A 821 7.27 -20.16 17.38
C PRO A 821 8.01 -21.50 17.19
N VAL A 822 8.36 -21.82 15.94
CA VAL A 822 8.86 -23.13 15.47
C VAL A 822 7.85 -24.28 15.57
N VAL A 823 7.04 -24.38 16.64
CA VAL A 823 6.07 -25.48 16.82
C VAL A 823 4.87 -25.32 15.88
N ASP A 824 4.39 -24.09 15.70
CA ASP A 824 3.22 -23.80 14.86
C ASP A 824 3.50 -23.96 13.36
N GLU A 825 4.78 -23.87 12.95
CA GLU A 825 5.24 -24.14 11.59
C GLU A 825 5.16 -25.61 11.16
N TYR A 826 4.85 -26.53 12.08
CA TYR A 826 4.62 -27.94 11.72
C TYR A 826 3.18 -28.14 11.23
N GLU A 827 3.01 -28.70 10.02
CA GLU A 827 1.74 -29.18 9.52
C GLU A 827 1.22 -30.36 10.36
N ALA A 828 -0.07 -30.40 10.69
CA ALA A 828 -0.69 -31.51 11.41
C ALA A 828 -1.28 -32.55 10.46
N GLY A 829 -0.83 -33.81 10.57
CA GLY A 829 -1.30 -34.93 9.77
C GLY A 829 -1.71 -36.16 10.57
N THR A 830 -2.21 -37.18 9.87
CA THR A 830 -2.43 -38.53 10.41
C THR A 830 -2.16 -39.55 9.31
N TRP A 831 -1.40 -40.59 9.64
CA TRP A 831 -1.04 -41.65 8.72
C TRP A 831 -2.26 -42.52 8.37
N ALA A 832 -2.48 -42.72 7.06
CA ALA A 832 -3.62 -43.44 6.51
C ALA A 832 -3.21 -44.69 5.69
N GLY A 833 -1.92 -45.03 5.67
CA GLY A 833 -1.39 -46.22 5.01
C GLY A 833 -1.37 -47.46 5.92
N PRO A 834 -0.58 -48.49 5.56
CA PRO A 834 -0.42 -49.71 6.36
C PRO A 834 0.20 -49.46 7.75
N GLY A 835 -0.05 -50.37 8.70
CA GLY A 835 0.44 -50.28 10.07
C GLY A 835 -0.46 -49.49 11.04
N ASP A 836 0.14 -48.96 12.11
CA ASP A 836 -0.54 -48.12 13.11
C ASP A 836 -0.83 -46.71 12.57
N ALA A 837 -2.07 -46.25 12.69
CA ALA A 837 -2.47 -44.88 12.31
C ALA A 837 -1.94 -43.85 13.31
N PHE A 838 -0.65 -43.51 13.21
CA PHE A 838 -0.04 -42.43 14.00
C PHE A 838 -0.56 -41.07 13.54
N ARG A 839 -0.83 -40.18 14.50
CA ARG A 839 -0.86 -38.75 14.20
C ARG A 839 0.56 -38.26 13.97
N TYR A 840 0.76 -37.18 13.24
CA TYR A 840 2.10 -36.62 13.10
C TYR A 840 2.07 -35.10 12.95
N ARG A 841 3.23 -34.51 13.22
CA ARG A 841 3.59 -33.15 12.87
C ARG A 841 4.73 -33.20 11.85
N LEU A 842 4.67 -32.42 10.78
CA LEU A 842 5.69 -32.34 9.73
C LEU A 842 6.16 -30.89 9.58
N PHE A 843 7.44 -30.64 9.80
CA PHE A 843 8.06 -29.36 9.44
C PHE A 843 8.58 -29.42 7.99
N THR A 844 8.28 -28.38 7.23
CA THR A 844 8.68 -28.20 5.83
C THR A 844 9.74 -27.09 5.76
N PRO A 845 10.94 -27.30 5.19
CA PRO A 845 12.03 -26.32 5.20
C PRO A 845 11.65 -25.01 4.50
N HIS A 846 12.08 -23.87 5.04
CA HIS A 846 11.78 -22.52 4.50
C HIS A 846 12.22 -22.40 3.04
N ALA A 847 13.43 -22.87 2.70
CA ALA A 847 13.96 -22.84 1.33
C ALA A 847 13.06 -23.55 0.30
N TYR A 848 12.39 -24.65 0.68
CA TYR A 848 11.41 -25.31 -0.20
C TYR A 848 10.07 -24.56 -0.26
N ARG A 849 9.63 -23.94 0.84
CA ARG A 849 8.42 -23.08 0.85
C ARG A 849 8.61 -21.83 -0.03
N GLU A 850 9.81 -21.27 -0.08
CA GLU A 850 10.17 -20.12 -0.91
C GLU A 850 10.36 -20.47 -2.40
N ALA A 851 10.89 -21.66 -2.70
CA ALA A 851 11.19 -22.12 -4.06
C ALA A 851 10.76 -23.59 -4.30
N PRO A 852 9.46 -23.90 -4.34
CA PRO A 852 8.96 -25.29 -4.45
C PRO A 852 9.18 -25.94 -5.83
N ASP A 853 9.48 -25.14 -6.86
CA ASP A 853 9.77 -25.58 -8.23
C ASP A 853 11.28 -25.82 -8.50
N ASP A 854 12.16 -25.77 -7.48
CA ASP A 854 13.59 -26.06 -7.62
C ASP A 854 13.92 -27.55 -7.46
N ASP A 855 14.90 -28.06 -8.20
CA ASP A 855 15.35 -29.46 -8.19
C ASP A 855 16.21 -29.82 -6.94
N THR A 856 16.31 -28.92 -5.94
CA THR A 856 17.11 -29.12 -4.72
C THR A 856 16.47 -30.15 -3.79
N LEU A 857 17.23 -31.19 -3.44
CA LEU A 857 16.83 -32.22 -2.45
C LEU A 857 17.26 -31.84 -1.03
N TYR A 858 16.39 -32.12 -0.06
CA TYR A 858 16.58 -31.77 1.36
C TYR A 858 16.59 -33.02 2.26
N PRO A 859 17.40 -33.07 3.34
CA PRO A 859 17.36 -34.17 4.31
C PRO A 859 16.00 -34.33 4.99
N LEU A 860 15.77 -35.53 5.56
CA LEU A 860 14.59 -35.84 6.37
C LEU A 860 15.00 -36.42 7.73
N VAL A 861 14.58 -35.79 8.82
CA VAL A 861 14.79 -36.26 10.19
C VAL A 861 13.50 -36.92 10.73
N LEU A 862 13.52 -38.23 10.97
CA LEU A 862 12.47 -38.95 11.68
C LEU A 862 12.73 -38.92 13.19
N THR A 863 11.81 -38.35 13.97
CA THR A 863 11.97 -38.12 15.41
C THR A 863 11.01 -39.00 16.24
N LEU A 864 11.54 -39.93 17.04
CA LEU A 864 10.75 -40.85 17.87
C LEU A 864 10.73 -40.46 19.36
N HIS A 865 9.56 -40.05 19.85
CA HIS A 865 9.39 -39.57 21.22
C HIS A 865 9.41 -40.69 22.28
N GLY A 866 9.49 -40.27 23.56
CA GLY A 866 9.60 -41.15 24.70
C GLY A 866 8.28 -41.77 25.16
N THR A 867 8.17 -42.07 26.46
CA THR A 867 6.89 -42.47 27.05
C THR A 867 6.09 -41.27 27.58
N GLY A 868 6.74 -40.15 27.91
CA GLY A 868 6.07 -38.95 28.42
C GLY A 868 5.08 -38.36 27.42
N GLU A 869 5.49 -38.26 26.16
CA GLU A 869 4.76 -37.56 25.08
C GLU A 869 3.67 -38.44 24.42
N THR A 870 3.33 -39.57 25.04
CA THR A 870 2.24 -40.47 24.58
C THR A 870 0.90 -39.75 24.74
N GLY A 871 0.14 -39.60 23.65
CA GLY A 871 -1.06 -38.77 23.66
C GLY A 871 -1.91 -38.91 22.41
N THR A 872 -2.96 -38.07 22.32
CA THR A 872 -3.91 -38.03 21.19
C THR A 872 -4.31 -36.57 20.88
N ASP A 873 -3.37 -35.66 21.12
CA ASP A 873 -3.45 -34.21 21.01
C ASP A 873 -2.66 -33.70 19.79
N ASN A 874 -1.64 -34.45 19.35
CA ASN A 874 -0.71 -34.14 18.28
C ASN A 874 0.21 -32.92 18.51
N ALA A 875 0.42 -32.50 19.76
CA ALA A 875 1.26 -31.38 20.14
C ALA A 875 2.40 -31.75 21.12
N VAL A 876 2.16 -32.61 22.12
CA VAL A 876 3.17 -32.86 23.18
C VAL A 876 4.43 -33.59 22.70
N GLN A 877 4.43 -34.20 21.51
CA GLN A 877 5.65 -34.72 20.88
C GLN A 877 6.58 -33.63 20.31
N LEU A 878 6.10 -32.38 20.21
CA LEU A 878 6.91 -31.19 19.94
C LEU A 878 7.20 -30.41 21.23
N LEU A 879 6.21 -30.30 22.13
CA LEU A 879 6.31 -29.46 23.34
C LEU A 879 7.07 -30.12 24.51
N GLY A 880 7.07 -31.45 24.62
CA GLY A 880 7.59 -32.13 25.80
C GLY A 880 9.11 -31.99 26.01
N ASN A 881 9.88 -31.79 24.94
CA ASN A 881 11.32 -31.58 24.95
C ASN A 881 11.84 -31.23 23.53
N GLN A 882 13.10 -30.84 23.40
CA GLN A 882 13.69 -30.35 22.14
C GLN A 882 13.93 -31.38 21.01
N LEU A 883 13.55 -32.66 21.17
CA LEU A 883 13.77 -33.73 20.18
C LEU A 883 13.44 -33.34 18.73
N SER A 884 12.34 -32.61 18.53
CA SER A 884 11.83 -32.24 17.21
C SER A 884 12.27 -30.83 16.82
N VAL A 885 11.99 -29.86 17.69
CA VAL A 885 12.25 -28.43 17.43
C VAL A 885 13.73 -28.08 17.27
N ALA A 886 14.68 -28.87 17.80
CA ALA A 886 16.11 -28.62 17.60
C ALA A 886 16.55 -28.78 16.12
N PHE A 887 15.76 -29.51 15.32
CA PHE A 887 15.98 -29.66 13.88
C PHE A 887 15.21 -28.61 13.05
N ALA A 888 14.10 -28.08 13.58
CA ALA A 888 13.30 -27.05 12.93
C ALA A 888 13.69 -25.60 13.34
N ALA A 889 14.56 -25.43 14.34
CA ALA A 889 15.00 -24.12 14.82
C ALA A 889 15.59 -23.24 13.68
N PRO A 890 15.34 -21.91 13.67
CA PRO A 890 15.71 -21.06 12.54
C PRO A 890 17.19 -21.10 12.17
N GLU A 891 18.10 -21.12 13.15
CA GLU A 891 19.55 -21.19 12.90
C GLU A 891 19.99 -22.56 12.35
N ARG A 892 19.22 -23.62 12.64
CA ARG A 892 19.43 -24.93 12.01
C ARG A 892 18.92 -24.92 10.58
N GLN A 893 17.70 -24.49 10.33
CA GLN A 893 17.10 -24.49 8.98
C GLN A 893 17.82 -23.53 8.02
N ALA A 894 18.43 -22.45 8.52
CA ALA A 894 19.31 -21.57 7.75
C ALA A 894 20.69 -22.18 7.42
N SER A 895 21.09 -23.28 8.08
CA SER A 895 22.39 -23.96 7.89
C SER A 895 22.24 -25.31 7.16
N ASP A 896 21.28 -26.12 7.61
CA ASP A 896 20.88 -27.43 7.08
C ASP A 896 19.35 -27.44 6.92
N PRO A 897 18.79 -26.85 5.85
CA PRO A 897 17.34 -26.90 5.59
C PRO A 897 16.89 -28.35 5.42
N ALA A 898 15.92 -28.80 6.21
CA ALA A 898 15.53 -30.21 6.29
C ALA A 898 14.07 -30.40 6.72
N PHE A 899 13.44 -31.46 6.22
CA PHE A 899 12.13 -31.92 6.71
C PHE A 899 12.27 -32.58 8.09
N VAL A 900 11.31 -32.33 8.99
CA VAL A 900 11.28 -32.97 10.32
C VAL A 900 9.94 -33.66 10.55
N LEU A 901 9.95 -34.99 10.62
CA LEU A 901 8.76 -35.83 10.75
C LEU A 901 8.63 -36.35 12.19
N SER A 902 7.60 -35.88 12.89
CA SER A 902 7.35 -36.12 14.31
C SER A 902 6.02 -36.84 14.57
N PRO A 903 5.97 -38.18 14.42
CA PRO A 903 4.79 -38.97 14.77
C PRO A 903 4.50 -38.95 16.28
N GLN A 904 3.22 -38.95 16.65
CA GLN A 904 2.73 -39.18 18.01
C GLN A 904 2.12 -40.58 18.13
N ARG A 905 2.54 -41.31 19.17
CA ARG A 905 1.97 -42.61 19.56
C ARG A 905 0.80 -42.43 20.53
N ALA A 906 -0.35 -43.01 20.19
CA ALA A 906 -1.50 -43.13 21.08
C ALA A 906 -1.28 -44.18 22.21
N PRO A 907 -2.00 -44.10 23.36
CA PRO A 907 -1.79 -45.00 24.50
C PRO A 907 -1.95 -46.51 24.24
N ASP A 908 -2.56 -46.92 23.13
CA ASP A 908 -2.81 -48.31 22.72
C ASP A 908 -1.89 -48.80 21.57
N GLN A 909 -1.08 -47.92 20.97
CA GLN A 909 -0.10 -48.21 19.92
C GLN A 909 1.30 -48.50 20.51
N ASP A 910 2.25 -49.05 19.73
CA ASP A 910 3.68 -49.00 20.08
C ASP A 910 4.66 -49.15 18.92
N TRP A 911 5.71 -48.33 18.94
CA TRP A 911 6.82 -48.30 17.98
C TRP A 911 7.46 -49.67 17.74
N LEU A 912 7.53 -50.51 18.79
CA LEU A 912 8.15 -51.82 18.79
C LEU A 912 7.25 -52.95 18.24
N THR A 913 6.03 -52.64 17.80
CA THR A 913 5.17 -53.64 17.13
C THR A 913 5.45 -53.69 15.62
N PRO A 914 5.14 -54.82 14.94
CA PRO A 914 5.21 -54.87 13.48
C PRO A 914 4.33 -53.82 12.80
N SER A 915 3.17 -53.49 13.39
CA SER A 915 2.23 -52.49 12.92
C SER A 915 2.80 -51.07 13.05
N GLY A 916 3.40 -50.74 14.20
CA GLY A 916 4.13 -49.49 14.40
C GLY A 916 5.32 -49.34 13.45
N ARG A 917 6.11 -50.40 13.23
CA ARG A 917 7.25 -50.34 12.29
C ARG A 917 6.80 -50.18 10.84
N GLU A 918 5.77 -50.92 10.41
CA GLU A 918 5.20 -50.81 9.06
C GLU A 918 4.71 -49.39 8.78
N ALA A 919 4.08 -48.73 9.76
CA ALA A 919 3.67 -47.33 9.64
C ALA A 919 4.86 -46.36 9.57
N LEU A 920 5.84 -46.45 10.47
CA LEU A 920 7.02 -45.56 10.46
C LEU A 920 7.80 -45.65 9.14
N VAL A 921 7.99 -46.86 8.62
CA VAL A 921 8.64 -47.12 7.33
C VAL A 921 7.78 -46.63 6.15
N GLY A 922 6.45 -46.78 6.25
CA GLY A 922 5.51 -46.28 5.26
C GLY A 922 5.51 -44.75 5.17
N MET A 923 5.52 -44.05 6.30
CA MET A 923 5.53 -42.59 6.37
C MET A 923 6.81 -41.99 5.77
N VAL A 924 7.99 -42.56 6.05
CA VAL A 924 9.26 -42.11 5.44
C VAL A 924 9.23 -42.28 3.91
N LYS A 925 8.69 -43.39 3.41
CA LYS A 925 8.58 -43.66 1.96
C LYS A 925 7.54 -42.75 1.27
N ASP A 926 6.41 -42.48 1.93
CA ASP A 926 5.43 -41.51 1.45
C ASP A 926 6.00 -40.08 1.35
N LEU A 927 6.89 -39.68 2.25
CA LEU A 927 7.59 -38.39 2.13
C LEU A 927 8.61 -38.38 0.98
N LEU A 928 9.38 -39.46 0.81
CA LEU A 928 10.30 -39.64 -0.34
C LEU A 928 9.59 -39.65 -1.70
N ASP A 929 8.35 -40.15 -1.76
CA ASP A 929 7.52 -40.18 -2.97
C ASP A 929 6.79 -38.84 -3.25
N ARG A 930 6.63 -37.95 -2.24
CA ARG A 930 5.80 -36.71 -2.34
C ARG A 930 6.55 -35.39 -2.27
N TYR A 931 7.78 -35.35 -1.75
CA TYR A 931 8.57 -34.12 -1.59
C TYR A 931 10.00 -34.34 -2.13
N PRO A 932 10.77 -33.27 -2.41
CA PRO A 932 12.18 -33.38 -2.76
C PRO A 932 13.03 -33.73 -1.53
N VAL A 933 12.88 -34.95 -1.02
CA VAL A 933 13.69 -35.51 0.06
C VAL A 933 14.90 -36.24 -0.53
N ASP A 934 16.08 -35.97 0.01
CA ASP A 934 17.32 -36.67 -0.31
C ASP A 934 17.26 -38.12 0.23
N PRO A 935 17.22 -39.16 -0.63
CA PRO A 935 17.13 -40.56 -0.20
C PRO A 935 18.40 -41.05 0.49
N ASP A 936 19.53 -40.36 0.32
CA ASP A 936 20.82 -40.70 0.93
C ASP A 936 21.11 -39.89 2.20
N ARG A 937 20.24 -38.93 2.56
CA ARG A 937 20.28 -38.12 3.80
C ARG A 937 18.99 -38.19 4.64
N VAL A 938 18.44 -39.39 4.80
CA VAL A 938 17.38 -39.66 5.78
C VAL A 938 17.99 -40.08 7.12
N TYR A 939 17.61 -39.39 8.20
CA TYR A 939 18.17 -39.54 9.54
C TYR A 939 17.14 -40.04 10.55
N LEU A 940 17.60 -40.81 11.55
CA LEU A 940 16.76 -41.32 12.63
C LEU A 940 17.23 -40.81 14.00
N THR A 941 16.34 -40.23 14.78
CA THR A 941 16.63 -39.84 16.15
C THR A 941 15.49 -40.17 17.10
N GLY A 942 15.79 -40.34 18.38
CA GLY A 942 14.79 -40.66 19.38
C GLY A 942 15.35 -40.78 20.79
N LEU A 943 14.47 -40.66 21.77
CA LEU A 943 14.82 -40.71 23.20
C LEU A 943 14.04 -41.80 23.95
N SER A 944 14.66 -42.40 24.97
CA SER A 944 14.03 -43.40 25.85
C SER A 944 13.40 -44.54 25.03
N ARG A 945 12.06 -44.69 25.08
CA ARG A 945 11.32 -45.70 24.30
C ARG A 945 11.37 -45.48 22.78
N GLY A 946 11.59 -44.25 22.31
CA GLY A 946 11.88 -43.94 20.91
C GLY A 946 13.26 -44.45 20.49
N SER A 947 14.31 -44.08 21.24
CA SER A 947 15.68 -44.62 21.04
C SER A 947 15.70 -46.15 21.04
N ARG A 948 14.97 -46.77 21.97
CA ARG A 948 14.84 -48.24 22.04
C ARG A 948 14.22 -48.83 20.76
N ALA A 949 13.24 -48.14 20.17
CA ALA A 949 12.59 -48.57 18.93
C ALA A 949 13.44 -48.30 17.66
N SER A 950 14.37 -47.35 17.72
CA SER A 950 15.29 -47.08 16.63
C SER A 950 16.24 -48.27 16.35
N TRP A 951 16.71 -48.99 17.37
CA TRP A 951 17.62 -50.12 17.18
C TRP A 951 17.07 -51.25 16.26
N PRO A 952 15.86 -51.80 16.46
CA PRO A 952 15.29 -52.77 15.52
C PRO A 952 14.88 -52.15 14.18
N LEU A 953 14.51 -50.87 14.13
CA LEU A 953 14.21 -50.17 12.88
C LEU A 953 15.46 -50.07 11.99
N LEU A 954 16.63 -49.74 12.57
CA LEU A 954 17.92 -49.76 11.87
C LEU A 954 18.35 -51.18 11.48
N ALA A 955 18.03 -52.19 12.29
CA ALA A 955 18.44 -53.58 12.03
C ALA A 955 17.62 -54.29 10.93
N GLU A 956 16.37 -53.89 10.71
CA GLU A 956 15.49 -54.51 9.70
C GLU A 956 15.22 -53.64 8.48
N ASP A 957 15.30 -52.31 8.61
CA ASP A 957 15.02 -51.32 7.55
C ASP A 957 16.18 -50.30 7.41
N GLY A 958 17.39 -50.67 7.83
CA GLY A 958 18.61 -49.82 7.85
C GLY A 958 19.04 -49.25 6.50
N ASP A 959 18.70 -49.92 5.40
CA ASP A 959 18.91 -49.42 4.03
C ASP A 959 18.19 -48.07 3.76
N LEU A 960 17.31 -47.60 4.66
CA LEU A 960 16.64 -46.30 4.59
C LEU A 960 17.37 -45.17 5.32
N PHE A 961 18.41 -45.43 6.12
CA PHE A 961 18.96 -44.43 7.05
C PHE A 961 20.46 -44.18 6.83
N ALA A 962 20.82 -42.90 6.76
CA ALA A 962 22.20 -42.42 6.61
C ALA A 962 22.98 -42.40 7.94
N GLY A 963 22.27 -42.20 9.05
CA GLY A 963 22.85 -42.21 10.39
C GLY A 963 21.80 -42.01 11.47
N ALA A 964 22.17 -42.28 12.72
CA ALA A 964 21.25 -42.19 13.85
C ALA A 964 21.82 -41.53 15.11
N LEU A 965 20.99 -40.74 15.80
CA LEU A 965 21.29 -40.09 17.08
C LEU A 965 20.35 -40.63 18.17
N LEU A 966 20.87 -41.48 19.05
CA LEU A 966 20.07 -42.35 19.93
C LEU A 966 20.30 -42.05 21.41
N VAL A 967 19.25 -41.68 22.14
CA VAL A 967 19.39 -41.14 23.51
C VAL A 967 18.63 -41.95 24.58
N ALA A 968 19.30 -42.24 25.71
CA ALA A 968 18.72 -42.95 26.86
C ALA A 968 18.10 -44.33 26.51
N GLY A 969 18.72 -45.07 25.59
CA GLY A 969 18.20 -46.35 25.08
C GLY A 969 19.29 -47.32 24.61
N GLY A 970 18.88 -48.59 24.43
CA GLY A 970 19.74 -49.70 24.02
C GLY A 970 18.95 -51.00 23.88
N GLU A 971 19.51 -51.97 23.17
CA GLU A 971 18.94 -53.30 22.92
C GLU A 971 20.02 -54.39 23.01
N SER A 972 19.63 -55.66 22.77
CA SER A 972 20.55 -56.80 22.87
C SER A 972 21.70 -56.76 21.85
N ALA A 973 22.84 -57.32 22.24
CA ALA A 973 24.05 -57.36 21.41
C ALA A 973 23.85 -58.13 20.09
N GLU A 974 22.95 -59.12 20.07
CA GLU A 974 22.60 -59.88 18.87
C GLU A 974 21.76 -59.06 17.86
N LEU A 975 21.03 -58.04 18.33
CA LEU A 975 20.32 -57.11 17.46
C LEU A 975 21.30 -56.07 16.91
N THR A 976 22.07 -55.42 17.78
CA THR A 976 22.93 -54.29 17.40
C THR A 976 24.13 -54.71 16.55
N ALA A 977 24.61 -55.95 16.69
CA ALA A 977 25.61 -56.55 15.79
C ALA A 977 25.19 -56.59 14.30
N GLN A 978 23.91 -56.37 13.97
CA GLN A 978 23.40 -56.34 12.59
C GLN A 978 23.55 -54.97 11.91
N ILE A 979 23.90 -53.90 12.65
CA ILE A 979 24.03 -52.53 12.14
C ILE A 979 25.43 -51.93 12.31
N ALA A 980 26.45 -52.78 12.38
CA ALA A 980 27.83 -52.39 12.67
C ALA A 980 28.47 -51.44 11.63
N ASP A 981 27.91 -51.38 10.42
CA ASP A 981 28.35 -50.53 9.32
C ASP A 981 27.55 -49.21 9.21
N LEU A 982 26.58 -48.94 10.10
CA LEU A 982 25.80 -47.68 10.10
C LEU A 982 26.41 -46.64 11.07
N PRO A 983 26.48 -45.34 10.70
CA PRO A 983 26.87 -44.27 11.61
C PRO A 983 25.85 -44.08 12.75
N VAL A 984 26.30 -44.20 14.01
CA VAL A 984 25.43 -44.03 15.19
C VAL A 984 26.14 -43.29 16.31
N TRP A 985 25.59 -42.17 16.78
CA TRP A 985 26.00 -41.52 18.02
C TRP A 985 25.00 -41.83 19.14
N VAL A 986 25.45 -42.53 20.17
CA VAL A 986 24.63 -42.91 21.33
C VAL A 986 24.92 -42.02 22.55
N HIS A 987 23.90 -41.50 23.20
CA HIS A 987 24.00 -40.60 24.36
C HIS A 987 23.25 -41.15 25.58
N HIS A 988 23.87 -41.16 26.76
CA HIS A 988 23.24 -41.70 27.98
C HIS A 988 23.84 -41.12 29.27
N ALA A 989 23.03 -40.94 30.31
CA ALA A 989 23.52 -40.68 31.68
C ALA A 989 23.96 -41.97 32.39
N ILE A 990 25.10 -41.95 33.07
CA ILE A 990 25.63 -43.14 33.77
C ILE A 990 24.71 -43.57 34.94
N ASP A 991 23.97 -42.65 35.53
CA ASP A 991 23.06 -42.84 36.67
C ASP A 991 21.56 -42.79 36.29
N ASP A 992 21.21 -43.06 35.02
CA ASP A 992 19.84 -43.19 34.56
C ASP A 992 19.05 -44.26 35.37
N PRO A 993 17.99 -43.89 36.11
CA PRO A 993 17.22 -44.82 36.93
C PRO A 993 16.08 -45.52 36.18
N THR A 994 15.79 -45.10 34.94
CA THR A 994 14.58 -45.44 34.18
C THR A 994 14.91 -46.33 32.99
N ALA A 995 15.94 -45.97 32.21
CA ALA A 995 16.57 -46.83 31.22
C ALA A 995 17.98 -47.17 31.74
N PRO A 996 18.24 -48.36 32.32
CA PRO A 996 19.54 -48.63 32.91
C PRO A 996 20.67 -48.56 31.88
N TYR A 997 21.66 -47.68 32.10
CA TYR A 997 22.82 -47.43 31.23
C TYR A 997 23.52 -48.69 30.69
N GLY A 998 23.48 -49.80 31.42
CA GLY A 998 23.96 -51.11 30.97
C GLY A 998 23.34 -51.61 29.66
N LEU A 999 22.13 -51.16 29.29
CA LEU A 999 21.50 -51.45 28.00
C LEU A 999 22.30 -50.83 26.83
N THR A 1000 22.79 -49.60 26.99
CA THR A 1000 23.69 -48.98 25.99
C THR A 1000 25.03 -49.69 25.95
N LEU A 1001 25.59 -50.10 27.11
CA LEU A 1001 26.82 -50.89 27.11
C LEU A 1001 26.65 -52.22 26.35
N THR A 1002 25.52 -52.93 26.54
CA THR A 1002 25.17 -54.15 25.77
C THR A 1002 25.03 -53.87 24.27
N ALA A 1003 24.41 -52.75 23.89
CA ALA A 1003 24.27 -52.33 22.49
C ALA A 1003 25.65 -52.08 21.83
N LEU A 1004 26.54 -51.35 22.50
CA LEU A 1004 27.90 -51.07 22.01
C LEU A 1004 28.77 -52.33 21.96
N GLU A 1005 28.65 -53.23 22.95
CA GLU A 1005 29.34 -54.53 22.96
C GLU A 1005 28.96 -55.39 21.72
N GLY A 1006 27.71 -55.29 21.25
CA GLY A 1006 27.27 -55.95 20.01
C GLY A 1006 27.94 -55.38 18.74
N LEU A 1007 28.03 -54.05 18.65
CA LEU A 1007 28.71 -53.36 17.54
C LEU A 1007 30.21 -53.69 17.49
N GLU A 1008 30.89 -53.66 18.65
CA GLU A 1008 32.30 -54.04 18.77
C GLU A 1008 32.54 -55.53 18.46
N HIS A 1009 31.57 -56.41 18.78
CA HIS A 1009 31.68 -57.83 18.46
C HIS A 1009 31.52 -58.12 16.96
N ALA A 1010 30.72 -57.33 16.26
CA ALA A 1010 30.57 -57.39 14.80
C ALA A 1010 31.80 -56.78 14.07
N GLY A 1011 32.46 -55.80 14.68
CA GLY A 1011 33.75 -55.25 14.21
C GLY A 1011 33.84 -53.73 14.17
N ALA A 1012 32.78 -53.01 14.55
CA ALA A 1012 32.76 -51.56 14.57
C ALA A 1012 33.78 -50.99 15.57
N VAL A 1013 34.44 -49.89 15.21
CA VAL A 1013 35.26 -49.11 16.13
C VAL A 1013 34.34 -48.14 16.86
N VAL A 1014 34.27 -48.22 18.20
CA VAL A 1014 33.41 -47.38 19.04
C VAL A 1014 34.22 -46.35 19.83
N THR A 1015 34.16 -45.09 19.40
CA THR A 1015 34.85 -43.97 20.08
C THR A 1015 34.00 -43.42 21.23
N ARG A 1016 34.60 -43.27 22.43
CA ARG A 1016 33.85 -43.04 23.68
C ARG A 1016 34.35 -41.81 24.45
N GLY A 1017 33.43 -40.90 24.78
CA GLY A 1017 33.67 -39.76 25.65
C GLY A 1017 32.86 -39.80 26.94
N GLU A 1018 33.37 -39.17 28.00
CA GLU A 1018 32.63 -38.89 29.22
C GLU A 1018 32.80 -37.40 29.61
N TRP A 1019 31.69 -36.72 29.92
CA TRP A 1019 31.71 -35.36 30.49
C TRP A 1019 30.43 -35.04 31.28
N ALA A 1020 30.38 -33.89 31.94
CA ALA A 1020 29.21 -33.44 32.68
C ALA A 1020 28.11 -32.93 31.75
N GLY A 1021 26.86 -33.37 31.94
CA GLY A 1021 25.70 -32.93 31.16
C GLY A 1021 25.37 -31.44 31.33
N ASN A 1022 25.75 -30.82 32.44
CA ASN A 1022 25.50 -29.42 32.75
C ASN A 1022 26.69 -28.48 32.42
N LEU A 1023 27.49 -28.84 31.41
CA LEU A 1023 28.48 -27.91 30.84
C LEU A 1023 27.78 -26.75 30.09
N PRO A 1024 28.34 -25.52 30.14
CA PRO A 1024 27.91 -24.44 29.25
C PRO A 1024 27.98 -24.84 27.77
N ARG A 1025 27.07 -24.31 26.92
CA ARG A 1025 26.87 -24.72 25.51
C ARG A 1025 28.19 -24.88 24.74
N ASP A 1026 29.03 -23.86 24.74
CA ASP A 1026 30.32 -23.84 24.03
C ASP A 1026 31.29 -24.92 24.54
N ALA A 1027 31.28 -25.20 25.85
CA ALA A 1027 32.11 -26.21 26.47
C ALA A 1027 31.59 -27.64 26.19
N ALA A 1028 30.27 -27.81 26.04
CA ALA A 1028 29.66 -29.06 25.57
C ALA A 1028 29.93 -29.29 24.07
N ALA A 1029 29.84 -28.24 23.24
CA ALA A 1029 30.18 -28.27 21.82
C ALA A 1029 31.66 -28.63 21.61
N ALA A 1030 32.58 -28.00 22.33
CA ALA A 1030 34.01 -28.32 22.27
C ALA A 1030 34.33 -29.77 22.70
N ARG A 1031 33.50 -30.38 23.55
CA ARG A 1031 33.62 -31.81 23.92
C ARG A 1031 33.10 -32.75 22.84
N ALA A 1032 31.96 -32.43 22.25
CA ALA A 1032 31.41 -33.16 21.12
C ALA A 1032 32.36 -33.11 19.91
N GLN A 1033 32.90 -31.95 19.57
CA GLN A 1033 33.87 -31.79 18.46
C GLN A 1033 35.13 -32.63 18.70
N ALA A 1034 35.71 -32.59 19.90
CA ALA A 1034 36.89 -33.37 20.22
C ALA A 1034 36.65 -34.88 20.10
N LEU A 1035 35.45 -35.37 20.45
CA LEU A 1035 35.08 -36.77 20.28
C LEU A 1035 34.90 -37.13 18.79
N TRP A 1036 34.29 -36.24 18.00
CA TRP A 1036 34.12 -36.45 16.56
C TRP A 1036 35.46 -36.46 15.81
N ASP A 1037 36.39 -35.58 16.17
CA ASP A 1037 37.73 -35.54 15.58
C ASP A 1037 38.57 -36.77 15.96
N GLU A 1038 38.42 -37.30 17.18
CA GLU A 1038 39.00 -38.59 17.58
C GLU A 1038 38.38 -39.74 16.78
N ALA A 1039 37.06 -39.74 16.59
CA ALA A 1039 36.34 -40.77 15.84
C ALA A 1039 36.74 -40.80 14.35
N ARG A 1040 36.80 -39.63 13.69
CA ARG A 1040 37.36 -39.47 12.32
C ARG A 1040 38.79 -40.00 12.25
N ALA A 1041 39.64 -39.67 13.22
CA ALA A 1041 41.04 -40.12 13.25
C ALA A 1041 41.19 -41.64 13.51
N ALA A 1042 40.19 -42.27 14.12
CA ALA A 1042 40.14 -43.70 14.37
C ALA A 1042 39.52 -44.52 13.21
N GLY A 1043 38.77 -43.89 12.30
CA GLY A 1043 37.90 -44.58 11.35
C GLY A 1043 36.72 -45.23 12.06
N SER A 1044 35.99 -44.41 12.82
CA SER A 1044 34.95 -44.83 13.76
C SER A 1044 33.66 -44.06 13.52
N ASP A 1045 32.68 -44.73 12.93
CA ASP A 1045 31.37 -44.16 12.62
C ASP A 1045 30.37 -44.35 13.79
N VAL A 1046 30.75 -45.16 14.79
CA VAL A 1046 30.01 -45.33 16.04
C VAL A 1046 30.64 -44.51 17.16
N LEU A 1047 29.90 -43.51 17.66
CA LEU A 1047 30.31 -42.62 18.74
C LEU A 1047 29.44 -42.86 19.98
N HIS A 1048 29.99 -42.63 21.17
CA HIS A 1048 29.22 -42.71 22.42
C HIS A 1048 29.60 -41.65 23.46
N THR A 1049 28.59 -40.94 23.94
CA THR A 1049 28.65 -39.91 24.98
C THR A 1049 28.04 -40.43 26.28
N ALA A 1050 28.89 -40.62 27.29
CA ALA A 1050 28.45 -40.84 28.66
C ALA A 1050 28.37 -39.52 29.44
N TYR A 1051 27.22 -39.22 30.05
CA TYR A 1051 27.11 -38.10 30.98
C TYR A 1051 27.40 -38.55 32.42
N SER A 1052 28.32 -37.88 33.10
CA SER A 1052 28.77 -38.23 34.45
C SER A 1052 27.62 -38.12 35.49
N PRO A 1053 27.61 -38.96 36.55
CA PRO A 1053 26.50 -38.99 37.52
C PRO A 1053 26.18 -37.64 38.18
N GLY A 1054 24.88 -37.36 38.32
CA GLY A 1054 24.37 -36.13 38.95
C GLY A 1054 24.57 -34.86 38.12
N THR A 1055 24.79 -34.98 36.80
CA THR A 1055 25.04 -33.82 35.91
C THR A 1055 24.02 -33.66 34.78
N THR A 1056 23.07 -34.57 34.60
CA THR A 1056 21.92 -34.41 33.69
C THR A 1056 20.70 -33.92 34.45
N GLY A 1057 19.99 -32.96 33.85
CA GLY A 1057 18.87 -32.24 34.49
C GLY A 1057 19.24 -30.84 35.00
N THR A 1058 18.29 -30.17 35.66
CA THR A 1058 18.48 -28.84 36.26
C THR A 1058 18.50 -28.90 37.79
N PRO A 1059 19.18 -27.97 38.50
CA PRO A 1059 19.23 -27.99 39.97
C PRO A 1059 17.86 -27.77 40.63
N ASP A 1060 16.99 -26.96 40.01
CA ASP A 1060 15.84 -26.35 40.68
C ASP A 1060 14.46 -26.85 40.21
N ARG A 1061 14.37 -27.64 39.12
CA ARG A 1061 13.10 -28.24 38.65
C ARG A 1061 13.18 -29.71 38.22
N LEU A 1062 14.21 -30.10 37.48
CA LEU A 1062 14.28 -31.41 36.82
C LEU A 1062 15.59 -32.13 37.14
N ALA A 1063 15.83 -32.46 38.41
CA ALA A 1063 16.92 -33.33 38.85
C ALA A 1063 16.61 -34.81 38.53
N TYR A 1064 16.43 -35.13 37.25
CA TYR A 1064 16.00 -36.43 36.74
C TYR A 1064 17.02 -36.96 35.70
N PRO A 1065 17.95 -37.85 36.10
CA PRO A 1065 19.10 -38.19 35.25
C PRO A 1065 18.76 -38.82 33.89
N HIS A 1066 17.56 -39.40 33.75
CA HIS A 1066 17.05 -39.96 32.49
C HIS A 1066 17.03 -38.93 31.35
N SER A 1067 16.86 -37.64 31.66
CA SER A 1067 16.76 -36.53 30.69
C SER A 1067 18.09 -36.14 30.01
N SER A 1068 18.90 -37.13 29.64
CA SER A 1068 20.14 -36.97 28.86
C SER A 1068 19.92 -36.41 27.44
N TRP A 1069 18.68 -36.34 26.96
CA TRP A 1069 18.31 -35.62 25.73
C TRP A 1069 18.53 -34.11 25.81
N ILE A 1070 18.39 -33.51 27.00
CA ILE A 1070 18.57 -32.07 27.23
C ILE A 1070 19.95 -31.58 26.74
N PRO A 1071 21.09 -32.11 27.24
CA PRO A 1071 22.43 -31.74 26.75
C PRO A 1071 22.84 -32.42 25.44
N THR A 1072 21.94 -33.19 24.81
CA THR A 1072 22.18 -33.81 23.50
C THR A 1072 21.67 -32.88 22.41
N TYR A 1073 20.37 -32.54 22.40
CA TYR A 1073 19.77 -31.72 21.36
C TYR A 1073 20.11 -30.22 21.47
N ALA A 1074 20.50 -29.73 22.65
CA ALA A 1074 21.02 -28.36 22.81
C ALA A 1074 22.47 -28.17 22.28
N ASN A 1075 23.16 -29.25 21.88
CA ASN A 1075 24.56 -29.23 21.46
C ASN A 1075 24.67 -29.21 19.92
N PRO A 1076 25.06 -28.07 19.29
CA PRO A 1076 25.03 -27.94 17.84
C PRO A 1076 25.89 -29.00 17.13
N VAL A 1077 27.08 -29.31 17.65
CA VAL A 1077 28.03 -30.25 17.03
C VAL A 1077 27.49 -31.69 16.96
N VAL A 1078 26.56 -32.05 17.84
CA VAL A 1078 25.90 -33.37 17.80
C VAL A 1078 24.85 -33.44 16.69
N LEU A 1079 24.21 -32.31 16.37
CA LEU A 1079 23.31 -32.18 15.23
C LEU A 1079 24.12 -32.07 13.92
N ASP A 1080 25.18 -31.27 13.90
CA ASP A 1080 26.13 -31.13 12.77
C ASP A 1080 26.72 -32.49 12.37
N TRP A 1081 27.02 -33.35 13.36
CA TRP A 1081 27.45 -34.72 13.12
C TRP A 1081 26.40 -35.55 12.37
N LEU A 1082 25.12 -35.41 12.71
CA LEU A 1082 24.05 -36.18 12.07
C LEU A 1082 23.84 -35.71 10.63
N PHE A 1083 23.78 -34.40 10.39
CA PHE A 1083 23.65 -33.82 9.05
C PHE A 1083 24.86 -34.08 8.14
N ALA A 1084 26.02 -34.42 8.70
CA ALA A 1084 27.21 -34.81 7.95
C ALA A 1084 27.25 -36.29 7.51
N GLN A 1085 26.22 -37.10 7.82
CA GLN A 1085 26.14 -38.50 7.36
C GLN A 1085 25.43 -38.61 6.00
N SER A 1086 25.86 -39.55 5.16
CA SER A 1086 25.27 -39.89 3.85
C SER A 1086 25.36 -41.40 3.60
N ARG A 1087 24.35 -41.99 2.95
CA ARG A 1087 24.33 -43.42 2.56
C ARG A 1087 25.29 -43.69 1.40
N ASP A 1088 25.20 -42.91 0.32
CA ASP A 1088 26.25 -42.85 -0.69
C ASP A 1088 27.39 -42.00 -0.12
N GLY A 1089 28.39 -42.71 0.44
CA GLY A 1089 29.53 -42.11 1.14
C GLY A 1089 30.25 -41.09 0.27
N ASP A 1090 30.25 -39.84 0.75
CA ASP A 1090 30.56 -38.62 0.00
C ASP A 1090 31.81 -38.78 -0.89
N PRO A 1091 31.77 -38.43 -2.20
CA PRO A 1091 32.88 -38.67 -3.12
C PRO A 1091 34.09 -37.86 -2.68
N ALA A 1092 34.99 -38.52 -1.95
CA ALA A 1092 36.07 -37.90 -1.20
C ALA A 1092 36.93 -36.98 -2.09
N VAL A 1093 36.67 -35.67 -2.00
CA VAL A 1093 37.32 -34.64 -2.80
C VAL A 1093 37.76 -33.49 -1.90
N SER A 1094 39.04 -33.42 -1.54
CA SER A 1094 39.55 -32.27 -0.78
C SER A 1094 39.63 -31.00 -1.65
N VAL A 1095 39.01 -29.91 -1.18
CA VAL A 1095 38.94 -28.62 -1.88
C VAL A 1095 39.78 -27.55 -1.19
N GLU A 1096 40.51 -26.76 -1.98
CA GLU A 1096 41.32 -25.63 -1.53
C GLU A 1096 41.07 -24.42 -2.45
N ALA A 1097 40.66 -23.27 -1.91
CA ALA A 1097 40.68 -22.00 -2.63
C ALA A 1097 41.74 -21.06 -2.03
N SER A 1098 42.34 -20.21 -2.87
CA SER A 1098 43.35 -19.26 -2.42
C SER A 1098 43.41 -18.04 -3.34
N ALA A 1099 43.36 -16.85 -2.75
CA ALA A 1099 43.56 -15.61 -3.47
C ALA A 1099 45.06 -15.40 -3.78
N ARG A 1100 45.37 -14.93 -4.99
CA ARG A 1100 46.76 -14.81 -5.49
C ARG A 1100 46.96 -13.58 -6.38
N CYS A 1101 48.09 -12.91 -6.20
CA CYS A 1101 48.53 -11.83 -7.07
C CYS A 1101 49.47 -12.31 -8.17
N LEU A 1102 49.12 -12.08 -9.43
CA LEU A 1102 49.96 -12.37 -10.59
C LEU A 1102 50.05 -11.14 -11.49
N ALA A 1103 51.27 -10.64 -11.71
CA ALA A 1103 51.57 -9.50 -12.60
C ALA A 1103 50.68 -8.24 -12.38
N GLY A 1104 50.38 -7.91 -11.12
CA GLY A 1104 49.57 -6.73 -10.77
C GLY A 1104 48.06 -6.91 -10.94
N LYS A 1105 47.56 -8.15 -10.95
CA LYS A 1105 46.13 -8.49 -10.98
C LYS A 1105 45.81 -9.58 -9.97
N ALA A 1106 44.57 -9.56 -9.48
CA ALA A 1106 44.08 -10.52 -8.51
C ALA A 1106 43.43 -11.74 -9.20
N TYR A 1107 43.68 -12.93 -8.64
CA TYR A 1107 43.19 -14.21 -9.13
C TYR A 1107 42.68 -15.06 -7.97
N VAL A 1108 41.59 -15.80 -8.17
CA VAL A 1108 41.19 -16.90 -7.27
C VAL A 1108 41.75 -18.19 -7.85
N ALA A 1109 42.54 -18.93 -7.08
CA ALA A 1109 43.11 -20.22 -7.47
C ALA A 1109 42.42 -21.34 -6.68
N VAL A 1110 41.59 -22.11 -7.38
CA VAL A 1110 40.78 -23.21 -6.84
C VAL A 1110 41.41 -24.54 -7.22
N ARG A 1111 41.46 -25.47 -6.27
CA ARG A 1111 41.92 -26.84 -6.43
C ARG A 1111 40.91 -27.78 -5.81
N ALA A 1112 40.70 -28.92 -6.45
CA ALA A 1112 39.91 -30.03 -5.91
C ALA A 1112 40.66 -31.32 -6.22
N THR A 1113 40.99 -32.13 -5.21
CA THR A 1113 41.76 -33.38 -5.35
C THR A 1113 40.83 -34.55 -5.15
N ASN A 1114 40.74 -35.48 -6.11
CA ASN A 1114 40.00 -36.71 -5.90
C ASN A 1114 40.82 -37.66 -5.03
N ASP A 1115 40.42 -37.79 -3.77
CA ASP A 1115 41.02 -38.68 -2.77
C ASP A 1115 40.28 -40.03 -2.69
N GLY A 1116 39.15 -40.17 -3.40
CA GLY A 1116 38.32 -41.36 -3.51
C GLY A 1116 38.85 -42.44 -4.47
N GLY A 1117 38.16 -43.59 -4.51
CA GLY A 1117 38.61 -44.80 -5.21
C GLY A 1117 38.34 -44.88 -6.71
N ALA A 1118 37.50 -43.99 -7.26
CA ALA A 1118 37.07 -44.00 -8.67
C ALA A 1118 37.19 -42.60 -9.31
N PRO A 1119 37.27 -42.47 -10.65
CA PRO A 1119 37.31 -41.16 -11.30
C PRO A 1119 35.97 -40.42 -11.20
N VAL A 1120 36.01 -39.12 -10.89
CA VAL A 1120 34.82 -38.26 -10.73
C VAL A 1120 34.86 -37.06 -11.68
N GLY A 1121 33.70 -36.56 -12.10
CA GLY A 1121 33.60 -35.23 -12.71
C GLY A 1121 33.81 -34.14 -11.66
N VAL A 1122 34.38 -33.00 -12.04
CA VAL A 1122 34.59 -31.84 -11.16
C VAL A 1122 34.43 -30.53 -11.92
N THR A 1123 33.54 -29.65 -11.45
CA THR A 1123 33.37 -28.28 -11.94
C THR A 1123 33.79 -27.29 -10.87
N LEU A 1124 34.80 -26.48 -11.16
CA LEU A 1124 35.28 -25.40 -10.27
C LEU A 1124 34.61 -24.09 -10.68
N THR A 1125 33.87 -23.43 -9.79
CA THR A 1125 33.09 -22.22 -10.07
C THR A 1125 33.48 -21.06 -9.15
N THR A 1126 33.53 -19.85 -9.69
CA THR A 1126 33.76 -18.58 -8.97
C THR A 1126 32.96 -17.45 -9.63
N PRO A 1127 32.77 -16.30 -8.97
CA PRO A 1127 32.24 -15.08 -9.60
C PRO A 1127 33.04 -14.60 -10.83
N TYR A 1128 34.25 -15.12 -11.04
CA TYR A 1128 35.16 -14.76 -12.13
C TYR A 1128 35.21 -15.80 -13.26
N GLY A 1129 34.35 -16.83 -13.20
CA GLY A 1129 34.19 -17.88 -14.19
C GLY A 1129 34.17 -19.30 -13.59
N SER A 1130 33.82 -20.27 -14.44
CA SER A 1130 33.77 -21.70 -14.09
C SER A 1130 34.62 -22.56 -15.05
N ARG A 1131 35.01 -23.76 -14.62
CA ARG A 1131 35.73 -24.76 -15.43
C ARG A 1131 35.45 -26.20 -14.99
N THR A 1132 34.92 -27.00 -15.90
CA THR A 1132 34.68 -28.44 -15.73
C THR A 1132 35.85 -29.33 -16.17
N TYR A 1133 36.00 -30.45 -15.48
CA TYR A 1133 36.88 -31.58 -15.73
C TYR A 1133 36.03 -32.87 -15.70
N SER A 1134 35.84 -33.53 -16.84
CA SER A 1134 34.86 -34.63 -16.94
C SER A 1134 35.30 -35.98 -16.35
N ALA A 1135 36.56 -36.10 -15.91
CA ALA A 1135 37.11 -37.28 -15.25
C ALA A 1135 38.45 -36.95 -14.56
N VAL A 1136 38.40 -36.66 -13.26
CA VAL A 1136 39.54 -36.50 -12.36
C VAL A 1136 39.80 -37.85 -11.70
N ALA A 1137 40.95 -38.48 -11.99
CA ALA A 1137 41.29 -39.80 -11.46
C ALA A 1137 41.72 -39.75 -9.98
N PRO A 1138 41.63 -40.87 -9.24
CA PRO A 1138 42.14 -40.99 -7.88
C PRO A 1138 43.58 -40.48 -7.71
N GLY A 1139 43.81 -39.68 -6.67
CA GLY A 1139 45.08 -39.01 -6.36
C GLY A 1139 45.44 -37.84 -7.29
N VAL A 1140 44.51 -37.36 -8.14
CA VAL A 1140 44.74 -36.25 -9.08
C VAL A 1140 43.89 -35.05 -8.70
N SER A 1141 44.41 -33.84 -8.89
CA SER A 1141 43.65 -32.59 -8.70
C SER A 1141 43.16 -31.97 -10.01
N ALA A 1142 41.89 -31.57 -10.03
CA ALA A 1142 41.44 -30.45 -10.84
C ALA A 1142 42.01 -29.14 -10.26
N TYR A 1143 42.42 -28.21 -11.13
CA TYR A 1143 42.97 -26.93 -10.70
C TYR A 1143 42.71 -25.83 -11.73
N GLN A 1144 42.18 -24.69 -11.31
CA GLN A 1144 42.01 -23.52 -12.17
C GLN A 1144 42.31 -22.24 -11.40
N SER A 1145 42.91 -21.26 -12.08
CA SER A 1145 43.06 -19.91 -11.56
C SER A 1145 42.21 -18.95 -12.39
N PHE A 1146 41.19 -18.37 -11.78
CA PHE A 1146 40.25 -17.45 -12.41
C PHE A 1146 40.73 -16.02 -12.21
N ALA A 1147 40.77 -15.25 -13.30
CA ALA A 1147 41.24 -13.87 -13.28
C ALA A 1147 40.06 -12.94 -12.99
N SER A 1148 40.08 -12.22 -11.86
CA SER A 1148 39.02 -11.24 -11.54
C SER A 1148 38.97 -10.06 -12.50
N ARG A 1149 40.04 -9.89 -13.30
CA ARG A 1149 40.32 -8.75 -14.21
C ARG A 1149 40.60 -7.43 -13.47
N ALA A 1150 40.37 -7.37 -12.15
CA ALA A 1150 40.65 -6.24 -11.26
C ALA A 1150 42.02 -6.37 -10.56
N THR A 1151 42.40 -5.30 -9.86
CA THR A 1151 43.55 -5.28 -8.93
C THR A 1151 43.20 -5.78 -7.53
N ALA A 1152 41.91 -5.80 -7.16
CA ALA A 1152 41.45 -6.25 -5.85
C ALA A 1152 40.09 -6.99 -5.93
N PHE A 1153 39.77 -7.77 -4.90
CA PHE A 1153 38.44 -8.34 -4.64
C PHE A 1153 38.18 -8.58 -3.13
N PRO A 1154 36.90 -8.57 -2.69
CA PRO A 1154 36.52 -8.98 -1.34
C PRO A 1154 36.70 -10.50 -1.12
N ALA A 1155 36.61 -10.94 0.14
CA ALA A 1155 36.56 -12.36 0.47
C ALA A 1155 35.27 -12.98 -0.09
N GLY A 1156 35.29 -14.29 -0.32
CA GLY A 1156 34.13 -15.02 -0.81
C GLY A 1156 34.41 -16.51 -0.98
N THR A 1157 33.47 -17.22 -1.59
CA THR A 1157 33.54 -18.68 -1.72
C THR A 1157 33.71 -19.11 -3.18
N ALA A 1158 34.42 -20.22 -3.38
CA ALA A 1158 34.56 -20.89 -4.65
C ALA A 1158 33.93 -22.29 -4.56
N THR A 1159 32.92 -22.52 -5.39
CA THR A 1159 32.06 -23.70 -5.33
C THR A 1159 32.58 -24.80 -6.24
N VAL A 1160 32.62 -26.03 -5.75
CA VAL A 1160 33.16 -27.20 -6.43
C VAL A 1160 32.09 -28.28 -6.53
N THR A 1161 31.49 -28.42 -7.71
CA THR A 1161 30.50 -29.47 -7.98
C THR A 1161 31.20 -30.74 -8.46
N VAL A 1162 31.10 -31.81 -7.69
CA VAL A 1162 31.62 -33.16 -7.97
C VAL A 1162 30.50 -34.01 -8.59
N THR A 1163 30.82 -34.86 -9.55
CA THR A 1163 29.86 -35.75 -10.24
C THR A 1163 30.39 -37.19 -10.19
N ALA A 1164 29.66 -38.10 -9.55
CA ALA A 1164 30.06 -39.48 -9.33
C ALA A 1164 28.91 -40.43 -9.67
N GLY A 1165 29.06 -41.21 -10.75
CA GLY A 1165 27.93 -41.96 -11.30
C GLY A 1165 26.85 -40.98 -11.80
N ASP A 1166 25.63 -41.14 -11.29
CA ASP A 1166 24.51 -40.24 -11.53
C ASP A 1166 24.35 -39.17 -10.41
N GLY A 1167 25.11 -39.27 -9.31
CA GLY A 1167 25.05 -38.36 -8.16
C GLY A 1167 25.89 -37.08 -8.32
N ILE A 1168 25.46 -36.01 -7.63
CA ILE A 1168 26.07 -34.67 -7.68
C ILE A 1168 26.26 -34.13 -6.25
N THR A 1169 27.52 -34.01 -5.81
CA THR A 1169 27.89 -33.35 -4.54
C THR A 1169 28.39 -31.93 -4.83
N THR A 1170 28.13 -30.96 -3.95
CA THR A 1170 28.73 -29.62 -4.05
C THR A 1170 29.50 -29.27 -2.77
N LEU A 1171 30.75 -28.83 -2.94
CA LEU A 1171 31.70 -28.54 -1.87
C LEU A 1171 32.20 -27.10 -2.00
N ASP A 1172 32.12 -26.32 -0.91
CA ASP A 1172 32.48 -24.91 -0.93
C ASP A 1172 33.87 -24.65 -0.32
N ALA A 1173 34.66 -23.80 -0.98
CA ALA A 1173 36.02 -23.47 -0.59
C ALA A 1173 36.20 -21.94 -0.44
N PRO A 1174 36.30 -21.39 0.79
CA PRO A 1174 36.45 -19.96 1.02
C PRO A 1174 37.84 -19.44 0.60
N TYR A 1175 37.91 -18.17 0.20
CA TYR A 1175 39.15 -17.45 -0.09
C TYR A 1175 39.15 -16.03 0.48
N ASP A 1176 40.31 -15.59 0.96
CA ASP A 1176 40.51 -14.27 1.54
C ASP A 1176 40.31 -13.12 0.54
N ALA A 1177 39.93 -11.94 1.08
CA ALA A 1177 40.04 -10.68 0.36
C ALA A 1177 41.49 -10.41 -0.06
N THR A 1178 41.71 -9.79 -1.22
CA THR A 1178 43.06 -9.58 -1.74
C THR A 1178 43.16 -8.34 -2.62
N THR A 1179 44.27 -7.61 -2.47
CA THR A 1179 44.65 -6.42 -3.26
C THR A 1179 46.07 -6.60 -3.78
N CYS A 1180 46.28 -6.35 -5.07
CA CYS A 1180 47.45 -6.77 -5.83
C CYS A 1180 48.21 -5.63 -6.52
N GLY A 1181 48.48 -4.55 -5.77
CA GLY A 1181 49.23 -3.37 -6.24
C GLY A 1181 48.71 -2.09 -5.62
#